data_AF-A0A179G2V8-F1
#
_entry.id   AF-A0A179G2V8-F1
#
_cell.length_a   1.000
_cell.length_b   1.000
_cell.length_c   1.000
_cell.angle_alpha   90.00
_cell.angle_beta   90.00
_cell.angle_gamma   90.00
#
_symmetry.space_group_name_H-M   'P 1'
#
loop_
_entity.id
_entity.type
_entity.pdbx_description
1 polymer ?
#
loop_
_entity_poly.entity_id
_entity_poly.type
_entity_poly.pdbx_seq_one_letter_code
_entity_poly.pdbx_strand_id
1 'polypeptide(L)'
;MKSSPLASFLSLAFLSSLPSSHGALLEKRDLVPPTDAELGNGWTYQGCYVDVGRTINAANTADPKMTNQMCTQFCFGKGFPYAGTEYTSECYCGSQLATGGVQAPATDCGMGCGGNGTQPCGGPGRLTLWKTSQATGPSVNPGVDGWVSIGCYSEGTTGRALLQGVGTVPGAQMTVAKCTAACKAADAANILAGVEYGGECYCGKKISNGAQPAPASKCNMVCNGNSTEYCGGPGALNVYNLGGTLPTSTSGGPDPTTTPTGTPSACPAQPSTVGAWSSYGCYTEATNGRALSDKTYADDAMTLASCAQFCTGYTYFGVEYSRECYCGNKFNTGSTKAPASDCSMVCSGSSCDLCGAGNRLSVYTLGGGVDPGTSSTTGTGGASSTTSTGGPAATGLPTGWAAYGCWVDGVNGRILNKQLPDDPNLTLESCAKACSDQGFTIAGAEYSRQCFCGNSIVNGGVKAQSNTECNTACAGNPQQFCGGGGRMSILSLGEPQVVAPPGVIPVVGKWEYQGCYQDNVNQQRTFFWQNFMNTDMTPKKCLDLCGSFGYMAAGLEYGKECYCGDPANIAVQGAQKVDDKQCNVPCVGNSSAYCGGGSLLTTYFWKGDPFYTWNFPAAGSPDAGSYEFLIGGVCVPLITSQAITGKVTFLEKWGTGPANSTGAYELDLSQINNFQAAWRTMHVKTDIFCAGGLTLPDKAGRQINVGGWSGDSTYGVRLYTPDGSAGVPGKNDWEENAAVLKLQQGRWYPTAMIMANGSILVIGGEVGSNSAPVPTLEILPYTGTKPLYMEWLERTDPNNLYPFACVLPSGGIFVAYFNEARILDENNFNTIKTLPNIPGAVNDPMGGRTYPLEGTAVLLPQYAPYTDPLGILICGGSSNGAANALDNCVSTYPDAANPKWELERMPSQRVMTCMAPLPDGTYLILNGAHHGVAGFGLAKDPNLNALLYDPTKPLGTRITVMANTTVARLYHSEAITLLDGRVLVSGSDPQDGVNPEEYRVETFTPPYLKRGKPRPTFTLANKDWNYGQQITFSLGSAAQNGGIKVSLLGSVSSTHGNSMGARTLFPAVTCAGTSCTVTSPPGKYIAPPGWYQFFVLDGGIPGVGVFVRIGGDPAGLGNWPKGTGFNPPGV
;
A
#
# COMPACT_ATOMS: atom_id res chain seq x y z
N MET A 1 -32.12 -27.10 -60.62
CA MET A 1 -31.01 -26.94 -61.58
C MET A 1 -30.21 -25.75 -61.08
N LYS A 2 -29.01 -25.94 -60.51
CA LYS A 2 -27.68 -25.64 -61.14
C LYS A 2 -27.78 -24.37 -62.01
N SER A 3 -27.05 -23.28 -61.80
CA SER A 3 -25.64 -23.10 -61.41
C SER A 3 -25.30 -21.59 -61.42
N SER A 4 -24.29 -21.16 -60.64
CA SER A 4 -23.54 -19.90 -60.78
C SER A 4 -22.87 -19.75 -62.18
N PRO A 5 -22.41 -18.55 -62.61
CA PRO A 5 -21.03 -18.05 -62.34
C PRO A 5 -20.88 -16.49 -62.23
N LEU A 6 -19.99 -15.96 -61.37
CA LEU A 6 -18.63 -15.41 -61.57
C LEU A 6 -18.39 -14.19 -62.51
N ALA A 7 -17.75 -13.16 -61.91
CA ALA A 7 -16.69 -12.23 -62.39
C ALA A 7 -17.08 -11.02 -63.29
N SER A 8 -17.01 -9.77 -62.78
CA SER A 8 -15.88 -8.78 -62.82
C SER A 8 -15.71 -8.09 -64.19
N PHE A 9 -15.44 -6.79 -64.39
CA PHE A 9 -14.82 -5.70 -63.60
C PHE A 9 -15.05 -4.32 -64.30
N LEU A 10 -14.83 -3.22 -63.55
CA LEU A 10 -14.42 -1.84 -63.92
C LEU A 10 -15.44 -0.84 -64.55
N SER A 11 -15.85 0.19 -63.80
CA SER A 11 -15.15 1.50 -63.70
C SER A 11 -16.08 2.59 -63.15
N LEU A 12 -15.70 3.15 -62.00
CA LEU A 12 -16.30 4.33 -61.36
C LEU A 12 -15.62 5.60 -61.87
N ALA A 13 -16.40 6.62 -62.25
CA ALA A 13 -16.08 8.02 -62.01
C ALA A 13 -17.29 8.95 -62.22
N PHE A 14 -17.35 9.99 -61.37
CA PHE A 14 -18.13 11.22 -61.40
C PHE A 14 -19.58 11.24 -60.88
N LEU A 15 -19.70 11.66 -59.62
CA LEU A 15 -20.58 12.78 -59.25
C LEU A 15 -19.94 13.58 -58.10
N SER A 16 -19.84 14.90 -58.29
CA SER A 16 -19.36 15.86 -57.31
C SER A 16 -20.34 17.04 -57.16
N SER A 17 -20.56 17.43 -55.90
CA SER A 17 -20.97 18.76 -55.38
C SER A 17 -22.44 19.00 -54.95
N LEU A 18 -22.66 19.00 -53.61
CA LEU A 18 -23.31 20.02 -52.74
C LEU A 18 -23.58 19.40 -51.32
N PRO A 19 -23.71 20.21 -50.24
CA PRO A 19 -22.78 20.17 -49.10
C PRO A 19 -23.29 19.41 -47.86
N SER A 20 -22.33 18.90 -47.10
CA SER A 20 -22.50 18.20 -45.83
C SER A 20 -22.94 19.16 -44.71
N SER A 21 -24.13 18.94 -44.14
CA SER A 21 -24.54 19.52 -42.87
C SER A 21 -24.11 18.62 -41.70
N HIS A 22 -23.00 19.02 -41.07
CA HIS A 22 -22.56 18.79 -39.69
C HIS A 22 -23.29 17.71 -38.86
N GLY A 23 -22.74 16.51 -38.84
CA GLY A 23 -22.80 15.68 -37.64
C GLY A 23 -21.94 16.34 -36.57
N ALA A 24 -22.53 16.68 -35.42
CA ALA A 24 -21.73 17.08 -34.27
C ALA A 24 -21.04 15.82 -33.72
N LEU A 25 -19.81 15.60 -34.18
CA LEU A 25 -18.82 14.87 -33.40
C LEU A 25 -18.80 15.56 -32.03
N LEU A 26 -19.05 14.81 -30.95
CA LEU A 26 -18.63 15.24 -29.61
C LEU A 26 -17.10 15.25 -29.62
N GLU A 27 -16.51 16.30 -30.17
CA GLU A 27 -15.11 16.61 -29.96
C GLU A 27 -14.95 16.80 -28.45
N LYS A 28 -14.10 15.96 -27.84
CA LYS A 28 -13.59 16.16 -26.49
C LYS A 28 -13.18 17.63 -26.43
N ARG A 29 -13.84 18.43 -25.60
CA ARG A 29 -13.60 19.87 -25.51
C ARG A 29 -12.09 20.07 -25.38
N ASP A 30 -11.47 20.69 -26.38
CA ASP A 30 -10.02 20.79 -26.46
C ASP A 30 -9.50 21.44 -25.18
N LEU A 31 -8.51 20.80 -24.56
CA LEU A 31 -7.85 21.35 -23.39
C LEU A 31 -7.05 22.57 -23.85
N VAL A 32 -7.39 23.72 -23.30
CA VAL A 32 -6.77 24.99 -23.68
C VAL A 32 -5.70 25.33 -22.65
N PRO A 33 -4.41 25.38 -23.01
CA PRO A 33 -3.37 25.85 -22.11
C PRO A 33 -3.65 27.33 -21.74
N PRO A 34 -3.45 27.73 -20.47
CA PRO A 34 -3.58 29.13 -20.07
C PRO A 34 -2.66 30.03 -20.90
N THR A 35 -3.10 31.26 -21.11
CA THR A 35 -2.33 32.29 -21.80
C THR A 35 -1.18 32.80 -20.94
N ASP A 36 -0.11 33.28 -21.58
CA ASP A 36 1.06 33.84 -20.89
C ASP A 36 0.70 34.98 -19.91
N ALA A 37 -0.36 35.74 -20.22
CA ALA A 37 -0.87 36.82 -19.37
C ALA A 37 -1.52 36.30 -18.07
N GLU A 38 -2.15 35.11 -18.12
CA GLU A 38 -2.80 34.50 -16.97
C GLU A 38 -1.76 33.90 -15.99
N LEU A 39 -0.64 33.39 -16.49
CA LEU A 39 0.41 32.78 -15.66
C LEU A 39 1.33 33.80 -14.97
N GLY A 40 1.51 34.99 -15.56
CA GLY A 40 2.44 35.99 -15.06
C GLY A 40 3.92 35.55 -15.16
N ASN A 41 4.85 36.37 -14.67
CA ASN A 41 6.28 36.03 -14.54
C ASN A 41 6.98 35.54 -15.84
N GLY A 42 6.46 35.93 -17.01
CA GLY A 42 7.05 35.64 -18.32
C GLY A 42 7.02 34.16 -18.73
N TRP A 43 6.13 33.35 -18.17
CA TRP A 43 5.94 31.95 -18.58
C TRP A 43 5.34 31.86 -19.99
N THR A 44 5.87 30.94 -20.80
CA THR A 44 5.46 30.66 -22.17
C THR A 44 5.23 29.17 -22.34
N TYR A 45 4.10 28.80 -22.96
CA TYR A 45 3.76 27.40 -23.22
C TYR A 45 4.73 26.77 -24.21
N GLN A 46 5.29 25.61 -23.89
CA GLN A 46 6.24 24.90 -24.77
C GLN A 46 5.61 23.72 -25.52
N GLY A 47 4.45 23.25 -25.09
CA GLY A 47 3.79 22.07 -25.67
C GLY A 47 3.85 20.84 -24.77
N CYS A 48 3.43 19.70 -25.33
CA CYS A 48 3.54 18.40 -24.69
C CYS A 48 4.93 17.80 -24.90
N TYR A 49 5.53 17.21 -23.87
CA TYR A 49 6.87 16.61 -23.94
C TYR A 49 6.86 15.17 -23.41
N VAL A 50 7.70 14.30 -23.99
CA VAL A 50 7.92 12.95 -23.49
C VAL A 50 8.65 13.00 -22.15
N ASP A 51 8.13 12.28 -21.15
CA ASP A 51 8.85 12.04 -19.90
C ASP A 51 9.72 10.77 -20.00
N VAL A 52 11.05 10.92 -20.00
CA VAL A 52 12.04 9.84 -20.18
C VAL A 52 12.55 9.27 -18.86
N GLY A 53 11.65 9.09 -17.90
CA GLY A 53 11.98 8.71 -16.51
C GLY A 53 11.77 9.90 -15.57
N ARG A 54 12.49 11.01 -15.79
CA ARG A 54 12.12 12.38 -15.39
C ARG A 54 12.81 13.43 -16.28
N THR A 55 12.05 14.03 -17.20
CA THR A 55 12.52 15.07 -18.14
C THR A 55 12.88 16.38 -17.43
N ILE A 56 12.21 16.71 -16.32
CA ILE A 56 12.61 17.75 -15.36
C ILE A 56 12.37 17.21 -13.93
N ASN A 57 13.37 17.31 -13.05
CA ASN A 57 13.33 16.66 -11.73
C ASN A 57 14.05 17.43 -10.62
N ALA A 58 14.17 18.75 -10.75
CA ALA A 58 14.93 19.55 -9.79
C ALA A 58 14.13 19.89 -8.53
N ALA A 59 12.81 20.04 -8.66
CA ALA A 59 11.85 20.10 -7.55
C ALA A 59 10.53 19.53 -8.01
N ASN A 60 9.73 19.00 -7.09
CA ASN A 60 8.40 18.52 -7.39
C ASN A 60 7.43 18.74 -6.23
N THR A 61 6.13 18.70 -6.55
CA THR A 61 5.03 18.67 -5.60
C THR A 61 3.84 18.01 -6.27
N ALA A 62 2.89 17.47 -5.49
CA ALA A 62 1.64 16.95 -6.00
C ALA A 62 0.48 17.50 -5.18
N ASP A 63 -0.60 17.89 -5.85
CA ASP A 63 -1.81 18.41 -5.24
C ASP A 63 -3.03 17.96 -6.06
N PRO A 64 -4.07 17.35 -5.46
CA PRO A 64 -5.29 16.99 -6.17
C PRO A 64 -5.97 18.17 -6.86
N LYS A 65 -5.71 19.41 -6.44
CA LYS A 65 -6.18 20.65 -7.05
C LYS A 65 -5.13 21.33 -7.93
N MET A 66 -4.14 20.60 -8.45
CA MET A 66 -3.07 21.17 -9.28
C MET A 66 -3.63 21.94 -10.48
N THR A 67 -3.05 23.11 -10.75
CA THR A 67 -3.29 23.89 -11.98
C THR A 67 -1.94 24.24 -12.60
N ASN A 68 -1.92 24.58 -13.90
CA ASN A 68 -0.70 25.08 -14.52
C ASN A 68 -0.20 26.38 -13.84
N GLN A 69 -1.09 27.26 -13.37
CA GLN A 69 -0.73 28.41 -12.53
C GLN A 69 -0.03 27.99 -11.24
N MET A 70 -0.58 27.02 -10.50
CA MET A 70 0.04 26.55 -9.26
C MET A 70 1.43 25.98 -9.52
N CYS A 71 1.57 25.19 -10.58
CA CYS A 71 2.85 24.59 -10.93
C CYS A 71 3.89 25.63 -11.36
N THR A 72 3.52 26.57 -12.23
CA THR A 72 4.45 27.64 -12.67
C THR A 72 4.79 28.59 -11.54
N GLN A 73 3.87 28.91 -10.63
CA GLN A 73 4.14 29.71 -9.43
C GLN A 73 5.07 28.98 -8.46
N PHE A 74 4.84 27.69 -8.23
CA PHE A 74 5.73 26.87 -7.40
C PHE A 74 7.14 26.83 -7.97
N CYS A 75 7.29 26.54 -9.27
CA CYS A 75 8.60 26.49 -9.92
C CYS A 75 9.28 27.86 -10.00
N PHE A 76 8.51 28.94 -10.24
CA PHE A 76 9.04 30.30 -10.24
C PHE A 76 9.51 30.73 -8.85
N GLY A 77 8.75 30.42 -7.80
CA GLY A 77 9.14 30.69 -6.41
C GLY A 77 10.38 29.90 -5.97
N LYS A 78 10.71 28.82 -6.67
CA LYS A 78 11.95 28.04 -6.51
C LYS A 78 13.06 28.46 -7.48
N GLY A 79 12.81 29.42 -8.37
CA GLY A 79 13.77 29.99 -9.31
C GLY A 79 14.02 29.17 -10.57
N PHE A 80 13.19 28.16 -10.89
CA PHE A 80 13.37 27.28 -12.05
C PHE A 80 12.73 27.84 -13.33
N PRO A 81 13.42 27.78 -14.48
CA PRO A 81 12.92 28.26 -15.77
C PRO A 81 11.95 27.31 -16.46
N TYR A 82 11.91 26.03 -16.06
CA TYR A 82 10.97 25.04 -16.58
C TYR A 82 10.02 24.56 -15.49
N ALA A 83 8.75 24.45 -15.85
CA ALA A 83 7.69 23.85 -15.04
C ALA A 83 6.90 22.87 -15.92
N GLY A 84 6.50 21.73 -15.39
CA GLY A 84 5.77 20.72 -16.13
C GLY A 84 4.77 20.01 -15.25
N THR A 85 3.53 19.92 -15.73
CA THR A 85 2.47 19.18 -15.05
C THR A 85 2.31 17.79 -15.67
N GLU A 86 2.16 16.78 -14.83
CA GLU A 86 1.93 15.38 -15.22
C GLU A 86 0.73 14.81 -14.44
N TYR A 87 0.04 13.85 -15.05
CA TYR A 87 -0.94 12.99 -14.38
C TYR A 87 -1.99 13.75 -13.54
N THR A 88 -2.55 14.84 -14.08
CA THR A 88 -3.61 15.68 -13.47
C THR A 88 -3.20 16.47 -12.22
N SER A 89 -2.29 15.96 -11.40
CA SER A 89 -2.05 16.45 -10.03
C SER A 89 -0.57 16.75 -9.72
N GLU A 90 0.34 16.32 -10.58
CA GLU A 90 1.77 16.41 -10.31
C GLU A 90 2.39 17.64 -10.97
N CYS A 91 3.36 18.24 -10.31
CA CYS A 91 4.14 19.36 -10.81
C CYS A 91 5.63 19.09 -10.62
N TYR A 92 6.40 19.31 -11.68
CA TYR A 92 7.84 19.14 -11.75
C TYR A 92 8.52 20.42 -12.23
N CYS A 93 9.68 20.74 -11.69
CA CYS A 93 10.48 21.91 -12.04
C CYS A 93 11.86 21.51 -12.54
N GLY A 94 12.47 22.33 -13.40
CA GLY A 94 13.82 22.09 -13.88
C GLY A 94 14.53 23.32 -14.45
N SER A 95 15.85 23.24 -14.53
CA SER A 95 16.68 24.27 -15.20
C SER A 95 17.01 23.93 -16.65
N GLN A 96 16.82 22.66 -17.02
CA GLN A 96 17.12 22.10 -18.34
C GLN A 96 16.28 20.84 -18.53
N LEU A 97 16.04 20.47 -19.78
CA LEU A 97 15.35 19.22 -20.14
C LEU A 97 16.37 18.09 -20.24
N ALA A 98 16.02 16.90 -19.73
CA ALA A 98 16.85 15.70 -19.87
C ALA A 98 17.03 15.30 -21.35
N THR A 99 18.15 14.65 -21.67
CA THR A 99 18.38 14.07 -22.99
C THR A 99 17.30 13.03 -23.30
N GLY A 100 16.52 13.25 -24.37
CA GLY A 100 15.36 12.43 -24.74
C GLY A 100 14.01 13.06 -24.42
N GLY A 101 13.98 14.14 -23.62
CA GLY A 101 12.79 14.97 -23.39
C GLY A 101 12.47 15.84 -24.61
N VAL A 102 11.87 15.22 -25.62
CA VAL A 102 11.49 15.86 -26.88
C VAL A 102 10.00 16.15 -26.92
N GLN A 103 9.59 17.08 -27.79
CA GLN A 103 8.19 17.44 -27.97
C GLN A 103 7.38 16.24 -28.50
N ALA A 104 6.23 16.01 -27.90
CA ALA A 104 5.25 14.99 -28.25
C ALA A 104 4.00 15.63 -28.89
N PRO A 105 3.12 14.84 -29.54
CA PRO A 105 1.81 15.32 -29.98
C PRO A 105 1.03 15.96 -28.83
N ALA A 106 0.39 17.11 -29.06
CA ALA A 106 -0.36 17.82 -28.01
C ALA A 106 -1.47 16.97 -27.37
N THR A 107 -2.04 16.05 -28.14
CA THR A 107 -3.07 15.08 -27.71
C THR A 107 -2.59 14.11 -26.63
N ASP A 108 -1.28 13.87 -26.54
CA ASP A 108 -0.70 12.98 -25.53
C ASP A 108 -0.73 13.60 -24.13
N CYS A 109 -0.79 14.93 -24.05
CA CYS A 109 -1.02 15.68 -22.80
C CYS A 109 -2.52 15.94 -22.58
N GLY A 110 -3.30 14.88 -22.76
CA GLY A 110 -4.76 14.92 -22.81
C GLY A 110 -5.48 14.81 -21.46
N MET A 111 -4.76 14.82 -20.34
CA MET A 111 -5.34 14.83 -19.00
C MET A 111 -5.63 16.26 -18.54
N GLY A 112 -6.81 16.50 -17.98
CA GLY A 112 -7.17 17.79 -17.39
C GLY A 112 -6.46 18.01 -16.04
N CYS A 113 -6.13 19.25 -15.72
CA CYS A 113 -5.59 19.59 -14.39
C CYS A 113 -6.64 19.41 -13.28
N GLY A 114 -6.23 18.91 -12.11
CA GLY A 114 -7.15 18.59 -11.02
C GLY A 114 -7.86 19.80 -10.42
N GLY A 115 -7.21 20.97 -10.40
CA GLY A 115 -7.82 22.24 -10.00
C GLY A 115 -8.48 23.02 -11.14
N ASN A 116 -8.24 22.62 -12.40
CA ASN A 116 -8.88 23.21 -13.57
C ASN A 116 -8.88 22.24 -14.76
N GLY A 117 -9.92 21.42 -14.85
CA GLY A 117 -10.05 20.39 -15.89
C GLY A 117 -10.16 20.92 -17.33
N THR A 118 -10.20 22.24 -17.55
CA THR A 118 -10.18 22.83 -18.89
C THR A 118 -8.78 23.03 -19.46
N GLN A 119 -7.74 22.87 -18.62
CA GLN A 119 -6.34 23.01 -19.01
C GLN A 119 -5.65 21.65 -19.07
N PRO A 120 -4.65 21.46 -19.96
CA PRO A 120 -3.88 20.22 -20.02
C PRO A 120 -2.88 20.13 -18.86
N CYS A 121 -2.78 18.97 -18.21
CA CYS A 121 -1.83 18.63 -17.16
C CYS A 121 -1.16 17.27 -17.43
N GLY A 122 -0.54 17.17 -18.60
CA GLY A 122 0.23 16.01 -19.02
C GLY A 122 -0.61 14.77 -19.32
N GLY A 123 0.02 13.61 -19.18
CA GLY A 123 -0.51 12.28 -19.44
C GLY A 123 0.48 11.23 -18.95
N PRO A 124 0.21 9.92 -19.08
CA PRO A 124 1.17 8.89 -18.66
C PRO A 124 2.51 9.04 -19.41
N GLY A 125 3.57 9.44 -18.70
CA GLY A 125 4.89 9.70 -19.28
C GLY A 125 4.92 10.93 -20.19
N ARG A 126 4.11 11.96 -19.88
CA ARG A 126 3.91 13.15 -20.71
C ARG A 126 3.75 14.41 -19.86
N LEU A 127 4.55 15.43 -20.13
CA LEU A 127 4.53 16.70 -19.41
C LEU A 127 3.90 17.81 -20.26
N THR A 128 2.91 18.51 -19.71
CA THR A 128 2.52 19.84 -20.23
C THR A 128 3.58 20.83 -19.77
N LEU A 129 4.46 21.27 -20.67
CA LEU A 129 5.69 21.98 -20.32
C LEU A 129 5.56 23.51 -20.53
N TRP A 130 6.12 24.27 -19.60
CA TRP A 130 6.20 25.73 -19.58
C TRP A 130 7.64 26.19 -19.41
N LYS A 131 7.98 27.34 -20.00
CA LYS A 131 9.30 27.96 -19.85
C LYS A 131 9.20 29.46 -19.59
N THR A 132 10.01 29.99 -18.68
CA THR A 132 10.20 31.45 -18.50
C THR A 132 11.67 31.82 -18.71
N SER A 133 11.92 33.03 -19.23
CA SER A 133 13.25 33.64 -19.27
C SER A 133 13.54 34.54 -18.06
N GLN A 134 12.55 34.75 -17.18
CA GLN A 134 12.67 35.61 -16.00
C GLN A 134 13.18 34.84 -14.77
N ALA A 135 13.15 33.51 -14.81
CA ALA A 135 13.90 32.65 -13.91
C ALA A 135 15.07 32.06 -14.70
N THR A 136 16.27 32.04 -14.15
CA THR A 136 17.47 31.48 -14.81
C THR A 136 17.84 30.09 -14.31
N GLY A 137 17.08 29.57 -13.34
CA GLY A 137 17.40 28.34 -12.64
C GLY A 137 18.43 28.60 -11.55
N PRO A 138 18.62 27.65 -10.62
CA PRO A 138 19.91 27.51 -9.99
C PRO A 138 20.99 27.48 -11.06
N SER A 139 21.96 28.36 -10.91
CA SER A 139 23.19 28.38 -11.70
C SER A 139 24.36 28.15 -10.76
N VAL A 140 25.51 27.74 -11.31
CA VAL A 140 26.72 27.74 -10.49
C VAL A 140 27.01 29.21 -10.17
N ASN A 141 26.94 29.60 -8.89
CA ASN A 141 27.27 30.96 -8.50
C ASN A 141 28.69 31.25 -9.01
N PRO A 142 28.93 32.34 -9.75
CA PRO A 142 30.25 32.63 -10.32
C PRO A 142 31.31 32.97 -9.25
N GLY A 143 30.87 33.25 -8.02
CA GLY A 143 31.68 33.61 -6.86
C GLY A 143 31.26 34.95 -6.25
N VAL A 144 31.59 35.16 -4.98
CA VAL A 144 31.24 36.38 -4.21
C VAL A 144 32.44 36.86 -3.39
N ASP A 145 32.54 38.16 -3.12
CA ASP A 145 33.56 38.75 -2.21
C ASP A 145 35.01 38.35 -2.50
N GLY A 146 35.36 38.25 -3.79
CA GLY A 146 36.70 37.88 -4.26
C GLY A 146 36.94 36.38 -4.41
N TRP A 147 35.96 35.55 -4.05
CA TRP A 147 35.94 34.12 -4.40
C TRP A 147 35.43 33.95 -5.83
N VAL A 148 36.00 33.00 -6.57
CA VAL A 148 35.64 32.68 -7.96
C VAL A 148 35.37 31.19 -8.06
N SER A 149 34.27 30.79 -8.70
CA SER A 149 33.98 29.37 -8.92
C SER A 149 35.03 28.75 -9.83
N ILE A 150 35.56 27.58 -9.43
CA ILE A 150 36.47 26.76 -10.24
C ILE A 150 35.80 25.49 -10.76
N GLY A 151 34.48 25.37 -10.59
CA GLY A 151 33.67 24.27 -11.12
C GLY A 151 33.34 23.17 -10.11
N CYS A 152 32.80 22.07 -10.63
CA CYS A 152 32.41 20.90 -9.86
C CYS A 152 33.62 19.98 -9.65
N TYR A 153 33.82 19.47 -8.43
CA TYR A 153 34.87 18.52 -8.10
C TYR A 153 34.25 17.30 -7.42
N SER A 154 34.75 16.12 -7.77
CA SER A 154 34.41 14.89 -7.05
C SER A 154 35.00 14.90 -5.64
N GLU A 155 34.39 14.15 -4.73
CA GLU A 155 35.08 13.74 -3.53
C GLU A 155 36.32 12.90 -3.85
N GLY A 156 37.33 12.95 -2.99
CA GLY A 156 38.59 12.26 -3.21
C GLY A 156 38.48 10.74 -3.05
N THR A 157 39.27 9.99 -3.82
CA THR A 157 39.30 8.52 -3.78
C THR A 157 39.79 7.96 -2.44
N THR A 158 40.42 8.79 -1.61
CA THR A 158 40.94 8.42 -0.28
C THR A 158 40.38 9.31 0.85
N GLY A 159 39.30 10.06 0.60
CA GLY A 159 38.65 10.93 1.60
C GLY A 159 38.18 12.28 1.03
N ARG A 160 37.80 13.21 1.92
CA ARG A 160 37.21 14.51 1.51
C ARG A 160 38.11 15.33 0.58
N ALA A 161 37.54 15.95 -0.45
CA ALA A 161 38.23 16.86 -1.37
C ALA A 161 38.73 18.12 -0.66
N LEU A 162 37.96 18.63 0.30
CA LEU A 162 38.29 19.72 1.21
C LEU A 162 38.16 19.22 2.65
N LEU A 163 39.26 19.24 3.40
CA LEU A 163 39.39 18.48 4.65
C LEU A 163 38.73 19.13 5.87
N GLN A 164 38.40 20.42 5.81
CA GLN A 164 37.83 21.15 6.94
C GLN A 164 36.33 21.36 6.75
N GLY A 165 35.50 20.55 7.41
CA GLY A 165 34.06 20.84 7.49
C GLY A 165 33.77 22.05 8.37
N VAL A 166 32.84 22.90 7.95
CA VAL A 166 32.43 24.10 8.70
C VAL A 166 30.97 24.01 9.08
N GLY A 167 30.73 23.68 10.36
CA GLY A 167 29.39 23.54 10.94
C GLY A 167 28.76 24.83 11.47
N THR A 168 29.45 25.98 11.34
CA THR A 168 28.94 27.28 11.82
C THR A 168 27.82 27.86 10.94
N VAL A 169 27.64 27.34 9.73
CA VAL A 169 26.48 27.64 8.87
C VAL A 169 25.47 26.51 9.04
N PRO A 170 24.29 26.77 9.66
CA PRO A 170 23.24 25.76 9.74
C PRO A 170 22.85 25.27 8.35
N GLY A 171 22.73 23.96 8.16
CA GLY A 171 22.51 23.36 6.83
C GLY A 171 21.24 23.83 6.11
N ALA A 172 20.19 24.22 6.86
CA ALA A 172 18.96 24.80 6.29
C ALA A 172 19.16 26.23 5.74
N GLN A 173 20.25 26.90 6.12
CA GLN A 173 20.55 28.27 5.74
C GLN A 173 21.72 28.38 4.77
N MET A 174 22.19 27.25 4.22
CA MET A 174 23.41 27.16 3.42
C MET A 174 23.30 27.94 2.11
N THR A 175 24.27 28.80 1.84
CA THR A 175 24.45 29.54 0.58
C THR A 175 25.92 29.56 0.22
N VAL A 176 26.26 29.78 -1.05
CA VAL A 176 27.66 29.92 -1.49
C VAL A 176 28.33 31.06 -0.73
N ALA A 177 27.64 32.19 -0.57
CA ALA A 177 28.15 33.35 0.15
C ALA A 177 28.41 33.09 1.64
N LYS A 178 27.53 32.34 2.31
CA LYS A 178 27.75 31.98 3.71
C LYS A 178 28.89 30.98 3.87
N CYS A 179 29.01 30.02 2.95
CA CYS A 179 30.10 29.05 2.99
C CYS A 179 31.47 29.72 2.74
N THR A 180 31.60 30.56 1.71
CA THR A 180 32.87 31.26 1.42
C THR A 180 33.26 32.23 2.55
N ALA A 181 32.29 32.94 3.14
CA ALA A 181 32.54 33.79 4.31
C ALA A 181 32.96 32.97 5.54
N ALA A 182 32.28 31.85 5.80
CA ALA A 182 32.60 30.97 6.92
C ALA A 182 33.97 30.30 6.75
N CYS A 183 34.35 29.90 5.53
CA CYS A 183 35.68 29.36 5.24
C CYS A 183 36.80 30.37 5.50
N LYS A 184 36.60 31.63 5.09
CA LYS A 184 37.54 32.72 5.34
C LYS A 184 37.66 33.06 6.83
N ALA A 185 36.54 32.97 7.57
CA ALA A 185 36.51 33.21 9.01
C ALA A 185 37.09 32.05 9.83
N ALA A 186 36.98 30.80 9.35
CA ALA A 186 37.45 29.61 10.03
C ALA A 186 38.98 29.47 10.03
N ASP A 187 39.64 29.86 8.93
CA ASP A 187 41.10 30.01 8.84
C ASP A 187 41.41 30.99 7.70
N ALA A 188 42.12 32.08 7.99
CA ALA A 188 42.50 33.08 6.98
C ALA A 188 43.40 32.51 5.86
N ALA A 189 44.02 31.35 6.08
CA ALA A 189 44.80 30.63 5.08
C ALA A 189 43.95 29.72 4.17
N ASN A 190 42.62 29.60 4.40
CA ASN A 190 41.74 28.91 3.48
C ASN A 190 41.56 29.72 2.20
N ILE A 191 41.99 29.12 1.09
CA ILE A 191 41.83 29.68 -0.25
C ILE A 191 40.79 28.93 -1.06
N LEU A 192 40.28 27.78 -0.59
CA LEU A 192 39.21 27.01 -1.20
C LEU A 192 38.01 26.85 -0.27
N ALA A 193 36.82 26.99 -0.84
CA ALA A 193 35.54 26.71 -0.20
C ALA A 193 34.71 25.83 -1.14
N GLY A 194 34.03 24.83 -0.60
CA GLY A 194 33.25 23.86 -1.35
C GLY A 194 31.92 23.63 -0.66
N VAL A 195 30.85 23.69 -1.43
CA VAL A 195 29.49 23.41 -0.96
C VAL A 195 29.03 22.07 -1.53
N GLU A 196 28.44 21.22 -0.69
CA GLU A 196 28.00 19.86 -1.03
C GLU A 196 26.60 19.55 -0.48
N TYR A 197 25.89 18.67 -1.17
CA TYR A 197 24.62 18.09 -0.75
C TYR A 197 23.53 19.12 -0.39
N GLY A 198 23.60 20.32 -0.97
CA GLY A 198 22.68 21.44 -0.72
C GLY A 198 22.88 22.15 0.63
N GLY A 199 23.44 21.48 1.63
CA GLY A 199 23.46 21.95 3.02
C GLY A 199 24.81 21.92 3.71
N GLU A 200 25.87 21.44 3.06
CA GLU A 200 27.18 21.25 3.67
C GLU A 200 28.22 22.23 3.12
N CYS A 201 29.19 22.59 3.97
CA CYS A 201 30.27 23.52 3.63
C CYS A 201 31.62 22.96 4.10
N TYR A 202 32.58 22.94 3.20
CA TYR A 202 33.94 22.45 3.42
C TYR A 202 34.96 23.47 2.93
N CYS A 203 36.09 23.56 3.63
CA CYS A 203 37.13 24.53 3.36
C CYS A 203 38.48 23.82 3.21
N GLY A 204 39.41 24.46 2.52
CA GLY A 204 40.76 23.96 2.43
C GLY A 204 41.75 24.93 1.82
N LYS A 205 43.02 24.55 1.92
CA LYS A 205 44.14 25.29 1.31
C LYS A 205 44.50 24.73 -0.09
N LYS A 206 44.06 23.51 -0.37
CA LYS A 206 44.27 22.78 -1.64
C LYS A 206 43.21 21.69 -1.79
N ILE A 207 42.97 21.26 -3.03
CA ILE A 207 42.22 20.02 -3.31
C ILE A 207 43.05 18.83 -2.82
N SER A 208 42.44 17.92 -2.08
CA SER A 208 43.11 16.80 -1.39
C SER A 208 42.53 15.44 -1.81
N ASN A 209 43.18 14.35 -1.38
CA ASN A 209 42.69 12.98 -1.55
C ASN A 209 42.40 12.54 -2.99
N GLY A 210 43.10 13.12 -3.97
CA GLY A 210 42.97 12.75 -5.38
C GLY A 210 41.69 13.26 -6.05
N ALA A 211 40.91 14.12 -5.38
CA ALA A 211 39.71 14.73 -5.96
C ALA A 211 40.01 15.41 -7.30
N GLN A 212 39.19 15.08 -8.31
CA GLN A 212 39.34 15.58 -9.68
C GLN A 212 38.14 16.43 -10.08
N PRO A 213 38.29 17.33 -11.09
CA PRO A 213 37.16 17.99 -11.73
C PRO A 213 36.12 16.96 -12.18
N ALA A 214 34.87 17.20 -11.81
CA ALA A 214 33.73 16.37 -12.14
C ALA A 214 32.81 17.08 -13.14
N PRO A 215 32.01 16.35 -13.92
CA PRO A 215 30.99 16.95 -14.77
C PRO A 215 30.04 17.84 -13.97
N ALA A 216 29.69 19.02 -14.49
CA ALA A 216 28.80 19.96 -13.80
C ALA A 216 27.44 19.34 -13.40
N SER A 217 26.98 18.31 -14.13
CA SER A 217 25.77 17.54 -13.81
C SER A 217 25.83 16.77 -12.49
N LYS A 218 27.02 16.55 -11.91
CA LYS A 218 27.21 15.94 -10.59
C LYS A 218 27.03 16.95 -9.44
N CYS A 219 27.09 18.24 -9.73
CA CYS A 219 26.88 19.32 -8.76
C CYS A 219 25.61 20.11 -9.08
N ASN A 220 24.47 19.42 -9.01
CA ASN A 220 23.16 19.92 -9.44
C ASN A 220 22.14 20.05 -8.29
N MET A 221 22.56 19.87 -7.03
CA MET A 221 21.71 20.12 -5.87
C MET A 221 21.70 21.60 -5.53
N VAL A 222 20.52 22.12 -5.24
CA VAL A 222 20.30 23.52 -4.91
C VAL A 222 20.74 23.82 -3.48
N CYS A 223 21.29 24.99 -3.23
CA CYS A 223 21.59 25.43 -1.86
C CYS A 223 20.31 25.56 -1.03
N ASN A 224 20.27 24.92 0.14
CA ASN A 224 19.11 24.91 1.04
C ASN A 224 18.68 26.32 1.48
N GLY A 225 19.62 27.23 1.62
CA GLY A 225 19.39 28.63 2.01
C GLY A 225 19.27 29.62 0.86
N ASN A 226 19.48 29.19 -0.39
CA ASN A 226 19.31 30.03 -1.57
C ASN A 226 18.99 29.18 -2.82
N SER A 227 17.73 29.20 -3.25
CA SER A 227 17.28 28.33 -4.34
C SER A 227 17.76 28.72 -5.74
N THR A 228 18.48 29.84 -5.86
CA THR A 228 18.97 30.40 -7.14
C THR A 228 20.40 29.97 -7.49
N GLU A 229 21.03 29.12 -6.68
CA GLU A 229 22.40 28.64 -6.88
C GLU A 229 22.58 27.17 -6.51
N TYR A 230 23.57 26.50 -7.13
CA TYR A 230 23.94 25.11 -6.80
C TYR A 230 24.94 25.02 -5.64
N CYS A 231 24.73 24.01 -4.78
CA CYS A 231 25.57 23.62 -3.65
C CYS A 231 25.96 22.14 -3.74
N GLY A 232 26.65 21.77 -4.82
CA GLY A 232 27.20 20.43 -5.02
C GLY A 232 26.16 19.36 -5.34
N GLY A 233 26.45 18.11 -4.99
CA GLY A 233 25.62 16.93 -5.19
C GLY A 233 26.17 15.73 -4.42
N PRO A 234 25.56 14.53 -4.52
CA PRO A 234 26.02 13.36 -3.77
C PRO A 234 27.45 12.96 -4.19
N GLY A 235 28.43 13.22 -3.32
CA GLY A 235 29.85 12.93 -3.56
C GLY A 235 30.57 13.91 -4.50
N ALA A 236 30.06 15.14 -4.66
CA ALA A 236 30.68 16.16 -5.50
C ALA A 236 30.35 17.59 -5.03
N LEU A 237 31.34 18.49 -5.02
CA LEU A 237 31.22 19.85 -4.49
C LEU A 237 31.35 20.90 -5.59
N ASN A 238 30.55 21.97 -5.54
CA ASN A 238 30.91 23.20 -6.26
C ASN A 238 32.01 23.91 -5.47
N VAL A 239 33.19 24.10 -6.08
CA VAL A 239 34.36 24.65 -5.41
C VAL A 239 34.65 26.08 -5.87
N TYR A 240 35.07 26.92 -4.92
CA TYR A 240 35.33 28.34 -5.03
C TYR A 240 36.74 28.64 -4.54
N ASN A 241 37.49 29.46 -5.29
CA ASN A 241 38.86 29.87 -4.97
C ASN A 241 38.95 31.38 -4.69
N LEU A 242 39.59 31.76 -3.60
CA LEU A 242 39.79 33.16 -3.21
C LEU A 242 40.91 33.81 -4.03
N GLY A 243 40.59 34.83 -4.85
CA GLY A 243 41.55 35.60 -5.64
C GLY A 243 41.62 35.28 -7.13
N GLY A 244 40.85 34.30 -7.63
CA GLY A 244 40.65 34.05 -9.07
C GLY A 244 41.83 33.47 -9.86
N THR A 245 43.00 33.28 -9.24
CA THR A 245 44.15 32.60 -9.85
C THR A 245 44.36 31.23 -9.19
N LEU A 246 44.22 30.16 -9.97
CA LEU A 246 44.72 28.84 -9.59
C LEU A 246 46.26 28.91 -9.54
N PRO A 247 46.94 28.32 -8.54
CA PRO A 247 48.36 28.06 -8.64
C PRO A 247 48.57 27.12 -9.84
N THR A 248 49.13 27.64 -10.92
CA THR A 248 49.59 26.84 -12.06
C THR A 248 50.83 26.06 -11.64
N SER A 249 50.75 24.74 -11.64
CA SER A 249 51.95 23.89 -11.69
C SER A 249 52.34 23.70 -13.17
N THR A 250 53.31 24.50 -13.61
CA THR A 250 53.98 24.40 -14.91
C THR A 250 54.99 23.26 -14.97
N SER A 251 55.16 22.74 -16.18
CA SER A 251 55.95 21.60 -16.64
C SER A 251 57.37 21.95 -17.14
N GLY A 252 58.29 20.96 -17.11
CA GLY A 252 59.50 20.80 -17.97
C GLY A 252 60.83 21.00 -17.21
N GLY A 253 61.71 20.02 -16.97
CA GLY A 253 62.45 19.05 -17.82
C GLY A 253 63.97 19.17 -17.44
N PRO A 254 64.95 18.33 -17.86
CA PRO A 254 64.94 17.11 -18.69
C PRO A 254 65.61 15.88 -18.02
N ASP A 255 65.56 14.76 -18.75
CA ASP A 255 66.18 13.44 -18.56
C ASP A 255 67.72 13.49 -18.29
N PRO A 256 68.28 12.48 -17.59
CA PRO A 256 68.90 11.39 -18.35
C PRO A 256 68.59 9.99 -17.80
N THR A 257 68.12 9.13 -18.71
CA THR A 257 68.52 7.75 -18.95
C THR A 257 68.99 6.95 -17.73
N THR A 258 68.21 5.94 -17.34
CA THR A 258 68.62 4.52 -17.37
C THR A 258 67.48 3.60 -16.90
N THR A 259 67.11 2.65 -17.76
CA THR A 259 66.27 1.46 -17.46
C THR A 259 67.03 0.51 -16.52
N PRO A 260 66.37 -0.20 -15.59
CA PRO A 260 66.01 -1.62 -15.82
C PRO A 260 64.59 -1.98 -15.32
N THR A 261 63.75 -2.65 -16.12
CA THR A 261 63.37 -4.09 -16.05
C THR A 261 63.08 -4.63 -14.63
N GLY A 262 61.97 -5.32 -14.34
CA GLY A 262 61.12 -6.09 -15.24
C GLY A 262 59.66 -6.25 -14.78
N THR A 263 58.80 -6.32 -15.80
CA THR A 263 57.40 -6.71 -15.73
C THR A 263 57.31 -8.24 -15.65
N PRO A 264 56.58 -8.84 -14.70
CA PRO A 264 56.30 -10.28 -14.75
C PRO A 264 55.31 -10.62 -15.87
N SER A 265 55.61 -11.68 -16.61
CA SER A 265 54.88 -12.17 -17.79
C SER A 265 53.57 -12.93 -17.48
N ALA A 266 53.10 -12.95 -16.24
CA ALA A 266 51.79 -13.48 -15.83
C ALA A 266 51.38 -12.85 -14.49
N CYS A 267 50.15 -12.35 -14.41
CA CYS A 267 49.56 -11.70 -13.24
C CYS A 267 48.44 -12.61 -12.69
N PRO A 268 48.35 -12.84 -11.37
CA PRO A 268 49.18 -12.28 -10.30
C PRO A 268 50.50 -13.04 -10.07
N ALA A 269 51.54 -12.34 -9.64
CA ALA A 269 52.85 -12.93 -9.31
C ALA A 269 53.53 -12.21 -8.12
N GLN A 270 54.47 -12.90 -7.46
CA GLN A 270 55.38 -12.26 -6.50
C GLN A 270 56.57 -11.65 -7.27
N PRO A 271 56.73 -10.31 -7.34
CA PRO A 271 57.87 -9.70 -8.01
C PRO A 271 59.16 -9.99 -7.22
N SER A 272 60.25 -10.27 -7.94
CA SER A 272 61.56 -10.54 -7.34
C SER A 272 62.16 -9.33 -6.64
N THR A 273 61.71 -8.11 -6.97
CA THR A 273 62.17 -6.85 -6.39
C THR A 273 61.04 -5.82 -6.30
N VAL A 274 61.05 -5.01 -5.25
CA VAL A 274 60.13 -3.88 -5.03
C VAL A 274 60.99 -2.67 -4.62
N GLY A 275 61.31 -1.79 -5.57
CA GLY A 275 62.31 -0.75 -5.35
C GLY A 275 63.69 -1.33 -5.00
N ALA A 276 64.30 -0.87 -3.90
CA ALA A 276 65.61 -1.35 -3.41
C ALA A 276 65.54 -2.68 -2.64
N TRP A 277 64.36 -3.30 -2.55
CA TRP A 277 64.12 -4.49 -1.73
C TRP A 277 64.01 -5.74 -2.61
N SER A 278 64.69 -6.81 -2.23
CA SER A 278 64.62 -8.12 -2.91
C SER A 278 63.67 -9.06 -2.17
N SER A 279 62.91 -9.86 -2.91
CA SER A 279 62.02 -10.88 -2.33
C SER A 279 62.85 -11.86 -1.50
N TYR A 280 62.50 -11.99 -0.23
CA TYR A 280 63.15 -12.87 0.74
C TYR A 280 62.42 -14.22 0.86
N GLY A 281 61.12 -14.25 0.54
CA GLY A 281 60.30 -15.46 0.43
C GLY A 281 59.01 -15.39 1.25
N CYS A 282 58.26 -16.50 1.24
CA CYS A 282 57.07 -16.68 2.08
C CYS A 282 57.49 -17.18 3.47
N TYR A 283 56.98 -16.57 4.54
CA TYR A 283 57.32 -16.93 5.93
C TYR A 283 56.06 -17.14 6.76
N THR A 284 56.11 -18.08 7.70
CA THR A 284 55.04 -18.27 8.69
C THR A 284 55.07 -17.16 9.73
N GLU A 285 53.96 -16.98 10.43
CA GLU A 285 53.96 -16.24 11.69
C GLU A 285 54.84 -16.90 12.75
N ALA A 286 55.19 -16.15 13.80
CA ALA A 286 55.96 -16.65 14.93
C ALA A 286 55.08 -17.53 15.85
N THR A 287 55.69 -18.40 16.66
CA THR A 287 54.95 -19.41 17.47
C THR A 287 53.89 -18.80 18.40
N ASN A 288 54.07 -17.55 18.84
CA ASN A 288 53.11 -16.83 19.69
C ASN A 288 52.97 -15.35 19.27
N GLY A 289 52.99 -15.03 17.97
CA GLY A 289 52.81 -13.64 17.52
C GLY A 289 53.23 -13.39 16.07
N ARG A 290 53.38 -12.11 15.72
CA ARG A 290 53.74 -11.68 14.37
C ARG A 290 55.22 -11.99 14.05
N ALA A 291 55.50 -12.36 12.81
CA ALA A 291 56.84 -12.62 12.29
C ALA A 291 57.70 -11.35 12.27
N LEU A 292 57.10 -10.22 11.87
CA LEU A 292 57.65 -8.87 11.95
C LEU A 292 56.69 -8.00 12.77
N SER A 293 57.15 -7.41 13.87
CA SER A 293 56.28 -6.74 14.84
C SER A 293 56.68 -5.31 15.16
N ASP A 294 57.70 -4.75 14.51
CA ASP A 294 58.26 -3.46 14.92
C ASP A 294 57.41 -2.27 14.44
N LYS A 295 56.70 -2.41 13.31
CA LYS A 295 55.81 -1.38 12.76
C LYS A 295 54.77 -2.02 11.84
N THR A 296 53.51 -1.60 11.89
CA THR A 296 52.46 -2.19 11.03
C THR A 296 51.35 -1.20 10.68
N TYR A 297 50.67 -1.43 9.56
CA TYR A 297 49.40 -0.81 9.21
C TYR A 297 48.60 -1.74 8.27
N ALA A 298 47.30 -1.50 8.13
CA ALA A 298 46.45 -2.19 7.15
C ALA A 298 45.69 -1.17 6.31
N ASP A 299 45.52 -1.47 5.03
CA ASP A 299 44.94 -0.57 4.02
C ASP A 299 44.23 -1.36 2.92
N ASP A 300 43.01 -0.95 2.55
CA ASP A 300 42.23 -1.61 1.51
C ASP A 300 42.75 -1.25 0.09
N ALA A 301 43.76 -0.38 -0.01
CA ALA A 301 44.56 -0.10 -1.20
C ALA A 301 46.03 -0.56 -1.04
N MET A 302 46.32 -1.60 -0.24
CA MET A 302 47.68 -2.09 0.01
C MET A 302 48.38 -2.53 -1.28
N THR A 303 49.61 -2.09 -1.47
CA THR A 303 50.54 -2.55 -2.52
C THR A 303 51.89 -2.92 -1.91
N LEU A 304 52.68 -3.74 -2.61
CA LEU A 304 54.06 -3.99 -2.18
C LEU A 304 54.88 -2.69 -2.09
N ALA A 305 54.66 -1.75 -3.01
CA ALA A 305 55.34 -0.45 -3.04
C ALA A 305 54.96 0.43 -1.84
N SER A 306 53.68 0.47 -1.47
CA SER A 306 53.23 1.26 -0.31
C SER A 306 53.78 0.68 1.00
N CYS A 307 53.83 -0.65 1.14
CA CYS A 307 54.43 -1.29 2.31
C CYS A 307 55.95 -1.08 2.37
N ALA A 308 56.66 -1.21 1.24
CA ALA A 308 58.09 -0.92 1.15
C ALA A 308 58.43 0.53 1.56
N GLN A 309 57.61 1.49 1.11
CA GLN A 309 57.76 2.89 1.48
C GLN A 309 57.51 3.11 2.98
N PHE A 310 56.45 2.50 3.52
CA PHE A 310 56.12 2.58 4.95
C PHE A 310 57.21 2.02 5.87
N CYS A 311 57.89 0.96 5.41
CA CYS A 311 58.96 0.28 6.13
C CYS A 311 60.36 0.86 5.87
N THR A 312 60.46 2.07 5.30
CA THR A 312 61.74 2.79 5.20
C THR A 312 62.41 2.88 6.57
N GLY A 313 63.67 2.44 6.65
CA GLY A 313 64.45 2.39 7.91
C GLY A 313 64.46 1.02 8.61
N TYR A 314 63.80 0.00 8.05
CA TYR A 314 63.83 -1.38 8.55
C TYR A 314 64.60 -2.32 7.61
N THR A 315 65.01 -3.49 8.11
CA THR A 315 65.74 -4.51 7.32
C THR A 315 64.79 -5.37 6.49
N TYR A 316 63.57 -5.59 6.99
CA TYR A 316 62.53 -6.38 6.36
C TYR A 316 61.20 -5.61 6.32
N PHE A 317 60.45 -5.83 5.24
CA PHE A 317 59.01 -5.63 5.25
C PHE A 317 58.31 -6.91 4.81
N GLY A 318 57.11 -7.15 5.35
CA GLY A 318 56.25 -8.27 5.00
C GLY A 318 54.83 -7.80 4.80
N VAL A 319 54.13 -8.40 3.85
CA VAL A 319 52.70 -8.17 3.62
C VAL A 319 51.91 -9.45 3.87
N GLU A 320 50.73 -9.32 4.46
CA GLU A 320 49.85 -10.43 4.83
C GLU A 320 48.39 -10.11 4.49
N TYR A 321 47.61 -11.16 4.26
CA TYR A 321 46.15 -11.12 4.17
C TYR A 321 45.61 -10.05 3.20
N SER A 322 46.28 -9.88 2.05
CA SER A 322 46.00 -8.88 1.01
C SER A 322 46.20 -7.41 1.39
N ARG A 323 45.99 -7.03 2.65
CA ARG A 323 45.80 -5.64 3.08
C ARG A 323 46.71 -5.20 4.21
N GLU A 324 47.52 -6.08 4.78
CA GLU A 324 48.30 -5.82 5.99
C GLU A 324 49.78 -5.69 5.65
N CYS A 325 50.47 -4.75 6.29
CA CYS A 325 51.90 -4.47 6.12
C CYS A 325 52.60 -4.50 7.47
N TYR A 326 53.77 -5.13 7.53
CA TYR A 326 54.58 -5.33 8.72
C TYR A 326 56.05 -5.00 8.43
N CYS A 327 56.72 -4.33 9.35
CA CYS A 327 58.15 -4.01 9.26
C CYS A 327 58.91 -4.64 10.43
N GLY A 328 60.16 -4.99 10.21
CA GLY A 328 61.04 -5.42 11.30
C GLY A 328 62.51 -5.46 10.93
N ASN A 329 63.39 -5.45 11.93
CA ASN A 329 64.83 -5.65 11.72
C ASN A 329 65.29 -7.10 11.93
N LYS A 330 64.40 -7.96 12.42
CA LYS A 330 64.61 -9.40 12.64
C LYS A 330 63.27 -10.12 12.64
N PHE A 331 63.28 -11.43 12.42
CA PHE A 331 62.11 -12.28 12.63
C PHE A 331 61.95 -12.64 14.10
N ASN A 332 60.71 -12.69 14.58
CA ASN A 332 60.40 -13.21 15.90
C ASN A 332 60.54 -14.75 15.96
N THR A 333 60.90 -15.27 17.14
CA THR A 333 61.20 -16.69 17.37
C THR A 333 60.03 -17.59 16.93
N GLY A 334 60.33 -18.55 16.05
CA GLY A 334 59.37 -19.52 15.54
C GLY A 334 58.80 -19.20 14.15
N SER A 335 59.09 -18.03 13.59
CA SER A 335 58.83 -17.77 12.17
C SER A 335 59.81 -18.58 11.32
N THR A 336 59.30 -19.33 10.35
CA THR A 336 60.08 -20.21 9.47
C THR A 336 59.67 -20.01 8.02
N LYS A 337 60.59 -20.31 7.10
CA LYS A 337 60.33 -20.21 5.66
C LYS A 337 59.26 -21.22 5.23
N ALA A 338 58.23 -20.73 4.54
CA ALA A 338 57.13 -21.51 3.99
C ALA A 338 57.29 -21.70 2.46
N PRO A 339 56.59 -22.68 1.85
CA PRO A 339 56.50 -22.78 0.40
C PRO A 339 56.00 -21.48 -0.24
N ALA A 340 56.57 -21.07 -1.37
CA ALA A 340 56.19 -19.82 -2.03
C ALA A 340 54.71 -19.80 -2.46
N SER A 341 54.13 -20.96 -2.75
CA SER A 341 52.70 -21.13 -3.07
C SER A 341 51.75 -20.80 -1.91
N ASP A 342 52.23 -20.76 -0.66
CA ASP A 342 51.41 -20.44 0.50
C ASP A 342 51.11 -18.93 0.61
N CYS A 343 51.89 -18.08 -0.06
CA CYS A 343 51.69 -16.63 -0.10
C CYS A 343 50.95 -16.22 -1.39
N SER A 344 49.69 -16.66 -1.50
CA SER A 344 48.91 -16.67 -2.75
C SER A 344 47.79 -15.63 -2.85
N MET A 345 47.61 -14.74 -1.87
CA MET A 345 46.58 -13.70 -1.92
C MET A 345 47.06 -12.49 -2.72
N VAL A 346 46.19 -11.92 -3.55
CA VAL A 346 46.48 -10.71 -4.33
C VAL A 346 46.37 -9.48 -3.43
N CYS A 347 47.25 -8.49 -3.58
CA CYS A 347 47.21 -7.25 -2.82
C CYS A 347 45.91 -6.48 -3.03
N SER A 348 45.34 -5.88 -1.98
CA SER A 348 44.05 -5.17 -2.04
C SER A 348 44.10 -3.93 -2.96
N GLY A 349 45.27 -3.29 -3.10
CA GLY A 349 45.52 -2.15 -4.00
C GLY A 349 46.26 -2.48 -5.29
N SER A 350 46.58 -3.75 -5.58
CA SER A 350 47.24 -4.16 -6.83
C SER A 350 46.73 -5.51 -7.30
N SER A 351 46.16 -5.55 -8.50
CA SER A 351 45.65 -6.80 -9.09
C SER A 351 46.74 -7.78 -9.54
N CYS A 352 48.02 -7.37 -9.53
CA CYS A 352 49.12 -8.16 -10.08
C CYS A 352 50.21 -8.56 -9.11
N ASP A 353 50.21 -7.99 -7.90
CA ASP A 353 51.15 -8.37 -6.84
C ASP A 353 50.47 -9.28 -5.84
N LEU A 354 51.22 -10.23 -5.29
CA LEU A 354 50.76 -11.09 -4.22
C LEU A 354 51.17 -10.51 -2.85
N CYS A 355 50.24 -10.43 -1.89
CA CYS A 355 50.41 -9.90 -0.54
C CYS A 355 50.10 -10.95 0.54
N GLY A 356 50.97 -11.97 0.64
CA GLY A 356 50.90 -13.02 1.65
C GLY A 356 49.68 -13.94 1.52
N ALA A 357 49.26 -14.53 2.65
CA ALA A 357 47.98 -15.20 2.88
C ALA A 357 47.72 -15.27 4.40
N GLY A 358 46.63 -15.91 4.85
CA GLY A 358 46.39 -16.08 6.30
C GLY A 358 47.53 -16.84 7.00
N ASN A 359 48.19 -16.19 7.97
CA ASN A 359 49.38 -16.66 8.69
C ASN A 359 50.62 -16.88 7.78
N ARG A 360 50.72 -16.14 6.67
CA ARG A 360 51.78 -16.27 5.65
C ARG A 360 52.20 -14.90 5.13
N LEU A 361 53.43 -14.47 5.42
CA LEU A 361 53.94 -13.17 5.01
C LEU A 361 54.81 -13.30 3.76
N SER A 362 54.53 -12.50 2.74
CA SER A 362 55.48 -12.27 1.64
C SER A 362 56.51 -11.26 2.08
N VAL A 363 57.74 -11.70 2.35
CA VAL A 363 58.79 -10.87 2.95
C VAL A 363 59.80 -10.41 1.91
N TYR A 364 60.26 -9.17 2.07
CA TYR A 364 61.27 -8.50 1.26
C TYR A 364 62.36 -7.90 2.16
N THR A 365 63.59 -7.83 1.67
CA THR A 365 64.76 -7.33 2.44
C THR A 365 65.62 -6.34 1.64
N LEU A 366 66.24 -5.38 2.32
CA LEU A 366 67.20 -4.42 1.73
C LEU A 366 68.58 -5.08 1.53
N GLY A 367 69.16 -4.93 0.34
CA GLY A 367 70.57 -5.27 0.09
C GLY A 367 70.88 -6.66 -0.48
N GLY A 368 69.89 -7.36 -1.05
CA GLY A 368 70.14 -8.56 -1.85
C GLY A 368 70.89 -9.67 -1.11
N GLY A 369 70.40 -10.07 0.07
CA GLY A 369 70.95 -11.19 0.82
C GLY A 369 70.35 -12.53 0.39
N VAL A 370 71.13 -13.31 -0.37
CA VAL A 370 70.90 -14.75 -0.58
C VAL A 370 71.11 -15.47 0.76
N ASP A 371 70.22 -16.42 1.05
CA ASP A 371 70.21 -17.34 2.19
C ASP A 371 71.59 -18.02 2.44
N PRO A 372 72.10 -18.01 3.68
CA PRO A 372 72.91 -19.11 4.19
C PRO A 372 72.24 -19.73 5.41
N GLY A 373 71.71 -20.93 5.22
CA GLY A 373 71.20 -21.75 6.29
C GLY A 373 72.28 -22.23 7.27
N THR A 374 71.75 -22.74 8.39
CA THR A 374 72.33 -23.69 9.36
C THR A 374 73.31 -23.21 10.42
N SER A 375 72.89 -23.47 11.68
CA SER A 375 73.67 -24.03 12.81
C SER A 375 73.84 -23.15 14.05
N SER A 376 73.01 -23.46 15.06
CA SER A 376 73.35 -23.81 16.44
C SER A 376 74.45 -23.04 17.22
N THR A 377 74.10 -22.36 18.31
CA THR A 377 74.25 -22.84 19.73
C THR A 377 74.28 -21.70 20.77
N THR A 378 73.49 -21.92 21.84
CA THR A 378 73.70 -21.63 23.29
C THR A 378 74.08 -20.25 23.86
N GLY A 379 73.31 -19.84 24.89
CA GLY A 379 73.72 -18.95 25.99
C GLY A 379 72.61 -18.03 26.51
N THR A 380 71.69 -18.51 27.37
CA THR A 380 71.60 -18.31 28.85
C THR A 380 71.26 -16.90 29.38
N GLY A 381 70.22 -16.85 30.21
CA GLY A 381 69.94 -15.81 31.23
C GLY A 381 68.97 -14.72 30.80
N GLY A 382 67.86 -14.42 31.47
CA GLY A 382 67.32 -14.89 32.73
C GLY A 382 65.87 -14.39 32.85
N ALA A 383 65.06 -15.16 33.56
CA ALA A 383 63.70 -14.79 33.92
C ALA A 383 63.72 -13.55 34.85
N SER A 384 62.83 -12.59 34.58
CA SER A 384 62.39 -11.64 35.61
C SER A 384 60.88 -11.55 35.56
N SER A 385 60.28 -12.19 36.56
CA SER A 385 58.88 -12.12 36.92
C SER A 385 58.60 -10.79 37.63
N THR A 386 57.69 -9.99 37.09
CA THR A 386 56.98 -8.97 37.86
C THR A 386 55.49 -9.15 37.64
N THR A 387 54.86 -9.75 38.65
CA THR A 387 53.46 -9.58 39.00
C THR A 387 53.15 -8.09 39.17
N SER A 388 52.28 -7.51 38.33
CA SER A 388 51.69 -6.18 38.58
C SER A 388 50.17 -6.29 38.67
N THR A 389 49.69 -6.02 39.87
CA THR A 389 48.31 -5.72 40.27
C THR A 389 47.62 -4.75 39.32
N GLY A 390 46.31 -4.95 39.08
CA GLY A 390 45.47 -4.15 38.19
C GLY A 390 45.60 -2.64 38.45
N GLY A 391 45.66 -1.89 37.35
CA GLY A 391 45.81 -0.43 37.36
C GLY A 391 44.65 0.29 38.08
N PRO A 392 44.85 1.55 38.49
CA PRO A 392 43.85 2.34 39.17
C PRO A 392 42.52 2.41 38.39
N ALA A 393 41.40 2.28 39.12
CA ALA A 393 40.06 2.39 38.54
C ALA A 393 39.83 3.79 37.95
N ALA A 394 39.07 3.86 36.85
CA ALA A 394 38.72 5.13 36.21
C ALA A 394 38.04 6.09 37.19
N THR A 395 38.51 7.34 37.28
CA THR A 395 38.00 8.36 38.20
C THR A 395 37.46 9.54 37.39
N GLY A 396 36.21 9.95 37.63
CA GLY A 396 35.57 11.05 36.87
C GLY A 396 34.68 10.58 35.72
N LEU A 397 34.12 9.37 35.81
CA LEU A 397 33.08 8.91 34.89
C LEU A 397 31.81 9.78 34.98
N PRO A 398 30.99 9.85 33.90
CA PRO A 398 29.71 10.55 33.96
C PRO A 398 28.83 10.05 35.12
N THR A 399 27.98 10.92 35.67
CA THR A 399 27.15 10.59 36.84
C THR A 399 26.36 9.29 36.64
N GLY A 400 26.56 8.33 37.54
CA GLY A 400 25.89 7.01 37.53
C GLY A 400 26.61 5.92 36.72
N TRP A 401 27.70 6.24 36.01
CA TRP A 401 28.48 5.26 35.26
C TRP A 401 29.49 4.54 36.15
N ALA A 402 29.72 3.26 35.86
CA ALA A 402 30.74 2.44 36.51
C ALA A 402 31.48 1.56 35.49
N ALA A 403 32.66 1.07 35.88
CA ALA A 403 33.39 0.07 35.10
C ALA A 403 32.80 -1.32 35.34
N TYR A 404 32.47 -2.03 34.25
CA TYR A 404 31.90 -3.38 34.27
C TYR A 404 32.87 -4.47 33.82
N GLY A 405 34.17 -4.15 33.82
CA GLY A 405 35.26 -5.09 33.61
C GLY A 405 35.59 -5.35 32.14
N CYS A 406 36.37 -6.40 31.91
CA CYS A 406 36.79 -6.83 30.59
C CYS A 406 35.77 -7.77 29.94
N TRP A 407 35.44 -7.53 28.68
CA TRP A 407 34.48 -8.31 27.90
C TRP A 407 35.12 -8.86 26.64
N VAL A 408 34.69 -10.05 26.23
CA VAL A 408 35.12 -10.68 24.97
C VAL A 408 34.40 -10.00 23.82
N ASP A 409 35.16 -9.33 22.97
CA ASP A 409 34.64 -8.71 21.76
C ASP A 409 34.89 -9.64 20.55
N GLY A 410 33.86 -9.84 19.72
CA GLY A 410 33.97 -10.69 18.53
C GLY A 410 33.43 -12.13 18.63
N VAL A 411 32.69 -12.52 19.69
CA VAL A 411 32.13 -13.90 19.81
C VAL A 411 31.22 -14.26 18.62
N ASN A 412 30.38 -13.31 18.18
CA ASN A 412 29.57 -13.41 16.97
C ASN A 412 29.55 -12.07 16.19
N GLY A 413 30.61 -11.26 16.35
CA GLY A 413 30.68 -9.86 15.90
C GLY A 413 30.97 -8.87 17.03
N ARG A 414 31.09 -7.58 16.69
CA ARG A 414 31.36 -6.50 17.67
C ARG A 414 30.25 -6.43 18.71
N ILE A 415 30.59 -6.27 19.98
CA ILE A 415 29.60 -6.22 21.07
C ILE A 415 29.03 -4.81 21.33
N LEU A 416 29.60 -3.79 20.69
CA LEU A 416 29.10 -2.41 20.64
C LEU A 416 29.16 -1.89 19.19
N ASN A 417 28.02 -1.43 18.66
CA ASN A 417 27.82 -1.22 17.22
C ASN A 417 28.31 0.14 16.69
N LYS A 418 28.61 1.10 17.57
CA LYS A 418 29.04 2.45 17.15
C LYS A 418 30.48 2.70 17.55
N GLN A 419 31.43 2.61 16.61
CA GLN A 419 32.79 3.09 16.82
C GLN A 419 32.83 4.62 16.68
N LEU A 420 33.46 5.30 17.64
CA LEU A 420 33.87 6.70 17.53
C LEU A 420 35.24 6.79 16.84
N PRO A 421 35.60 7.94 16.25
CA PRO A 421 36.95 8.13 15.72
C PRO A 421 38.02 7.78 16.76
N ASP A 422 39.07 7.08 16.33
CA ASP A 422 40.17 6.70 17.22
C ASP A 422 40.83 7.95 17.82
N ASP A 423 41.05 7.94 19.13
CA ASP A 423 41.60 9.06 19.89
C ASP A 423 43.03 8.74 20.38
N PRO A 424 44.06 9.45 19.89
CA PRO A 424 45.44 9.23 20.31
C PRO A 424 45.70 9.59 21.79
N ASN A 425 44.75 10.25 22.45
CA ASN A 425 44.78 10.58 23.88
C ASN A 425 43.63 9.91 24.65
N LEU A 426 43.11 8.77 24.15
CA LEU A 426 41.96 8.10 24.77
C LEU A 426 42.23 7.74 26.24
N THR A 427 41.28 8.05 27.12
CA THR A 427 41.16 7.47 28.47
C THR A 427 39.80 6.78 28.62
N LEU A 428 39.63 5.96 29.67
CA LEU A 428 38.33 5.35 29.93
C LEU A 428 37.25 6.42 30.21
N GLU A 429 37.62 7.50 30.88
CA GLU A 429 36.74 8.64 31.14
C GLU A 429 36.37 9.40 29.87
N SER A 430 37.33 9.67 28.98
CA SER A 430 37.04 10.37 27.74
C SER A 430 36.13 9.54 26.84
N CYS A 431 36.31 8.21 26.82
CA CYS A 431 35.42 7.30 26.10
C CYS A 431 33.99 7.29 26.67
N ALA A 432 33.85 7.09 28.00
CA ALA A 432 32.54 7.12 28.65
C ALA A 432 31.82 8.45 28.46
N LYS A 433 32.55 9.57 28.57
CA LYS A 433 32.00 10.91 28.36
C LYS A 433 31.55 11.13 26.91
N ALA A 434 32.36 10.75 25.92
CA ALA A 434 32.01 10.91 24.52
C ALA A 434 30.77 10.08 24.11
N CYS A 435 30.61 8.88 24.68
CA CYS A 435 29.40 8.08 24.48
C CYS A 435 28.19 8.67 25.22
N SER A 436 28.36 9.12 26.47
CA SER A 436 27.29 9.76 27.24
C SER A 436 26.81 11.06 26.60
N ASP A 437 27.70 11.88 26.04
CA ASP A 437 27.36 13.14 25.36
C ASP A 437 26.55 12.88 24.07
N GLN A 438 26.67 11.69 23.49
CA GLN A 438 25.87 11.22 22.34
C GLN A 438 24.60 10.43 22.76
N GLY A 439 24.29 10.39 24.06
CA GLY A 439 23.08 9.75 24.58
C GLY A 439 23.15 8.22 24.74
N PHE A 440 24.33 7.61 24.61
CA PHE A 440 24.51 6.19 24.85
C PHE A 440 24.66 5.86 26.34
N THR A 441 24.30 4.65 26.76
CA THR A 441 24.43 4.20 28.16
C THR A 441 25.66 3.31 28.40
N ILE A 442 26.34 2.85 27.35
CA ILE A 442 27.53 1.98 27.42
C ILE A 442 28.64 2.55 26.54
N ALA A 443 29.87 2.50 27.06
CA ALA A 443 31.10 2.74 26.34
C ALA A 443 32.05 1.54 26.47
N GLY A 444 32.83 1.27 25.44
CA GLY A 444 33.84 0.21 25.42
C GLY A 444 35.13 0.72 24.81
N ALA A 445 36.24 0.58 25.52
CA ALA A 445 37.55 0.95 25.00
C ALA A 445 38.32 -0.29 24.51
N GLU A 446 38.94 -0.20 23.33
CA GLU A 446 39.71 -1.27 22.70
C GLU A 446 41.03 -0.74 22.12
N TYR A 447 42.07 -1.58 22.07
CA TYR A 447 43.35 -1.31 21.41
C TYR A 447 43.95 0.08 21.67
N SER A 448 44.00 0.52 22.94
CA SER A 448 44.63 1.78 23.40
C SER A 448 43.90 3.08 23.01
N ARG A 449 43.36 3.16 21.80
CA ARG A 449 42.86 4.40 21.17
C ARG A 449 41.43 4.32 20.64
N GLN A 450 40.80 3.15 20.66
CA GLN A 450 39.47 2.97 20.07
C GLN A 450 38.38 3.06 21.13
N CYS A 451 37.30 3.77 20.81
CA CYS A 451 36.14 3.91 21.68
C CYS A 451 34.87 3.52 20.93
N PHE A 452 34.04 2.70 21.57
CA PHE A 452 32.79 2.18 21.03
C PHE A 452 31.63 2.52 21.97
N CYS A 453 30.47 2.84 21.42
CA CYS A 453 29.27 3.20 22.15
C CYS A 453 28.10 2.26 21.83
N GLY A 454 27.20 2.11 22.79
CA GLY A 454 25.96 1.37 22.61
C GLY A 454 25.01 1.53 23.80
N ASN A 455 23.83 0.92 23.70
CA ASN A 455 22.85 0.89 24.79
C ASN A 455 22.63 -0.53 25.36
N SER A 456 23.27 -1.52 24.76
CA SER A 456 23.31 -2.92 25.20
C SER A 456 24.58 -3.59 24.67
N ILE A 457 25.01 -4.68 25.31
CA ILE A 457 26.05 -5.58 24.81
C ILE A 457 25.40 -6.52 23.80
N VAL A 458 25.74 -6.43 22.52
CA VAL A 458 25.12 -7.23 21.45
C VAL A 458 25.94 -8.47 21.10
N ASN A 459 25.44 -9.31 20.18
CA ASN A 459 26.13 -10.50 19.66
C ASN A 459 26.48 -11.56 20.72
N GLY A 460 25.77 -11.56 21.85
CA GLY A 460 26.00 -12.48 22.96
C GLY A 460 27.33 -12.25 23.67
N GLY A 461 27.81 -11.00 23.71
CA GLY A 461 29.04 -10.66 24.41
C GLY A 461 29.06 -11.19 25.84
N VAL A 462 30.19 -11.78 26.25
CA VAL A 462 30.39 -12.34 27.58
C VAL A 462 31.52 -11.64 28.30
N LYS A 463 31.47 -11.59 29.63
CA LYS A 463 32.61 -11.17 30.44
C LYS A 463 33.81 -12.09 30.16
N ALA A 464 34.99 -11.51 30.04
CA ALA A 464 36.23 -12.26 29.96
C ALA A 464 36.45 -13.06 31.26
N GLN A 465 37.27 -14.12 31.20
CA GLN A 465 37.56 -14.95 32.38
C GLN A 465 38.36 -14.17 33.43
N SER A 466 39.12 -13.15 32.99
CA SER A 466 39.83 -12.22 33.85
C SER A 466 39.83 -10.79 33.32
N ASN A 467 39.77 -9.80 34.21
CA ASN A 467 39.95 -8.39 33.86
C ASN A 467 41.35 -8.10 33.29
N THR A 468 42.33 -8.95 33.56
CA THR A 468 43.69 -8.81 33.02
C THR A 468 43.81 -9.17 31.54
N GLU A 469 42.73 -9.68 30.91
CA GLU A 469 42.70 -9.90 29.47
C GLU A 469 42.57 -8.58 28.69
N CYS A 470 42.04 -7.53 29.34
CA CYS A 470 42.11 -6.16 28.86
C CYS A 470 43.42 -5.57 29.38
N ASN A 471 44.51 -5.80 28.64
CA ASN A 471 45.89 -5.49 29.04
C ASN A 471 46.55 -4.39 28.22
N THR A 472 45.83 -3.77 27.30
CA THR A 472 46.37 -2.70 26.46
C THR A 472 46.23 -1.36 27.16
N ALA A 473 47.34 -0.70 27.45
CA ALA A 473 47.35 0.61 28.11
C ALA A 473 46.60 1.66 27.26
N CYS A 474 45.79 2.50 27.91
CA CYS A 474 45.11 3.61 27.24
C CYS A 474 46.12 4.66 26.76
N ALA A 475 45.93 5.20 25.55
CA ALA A 475 46.90 6.11 24.94
C ALA A 475 47.05 7.44 25.71
N GLY A 476 45.94 7.96 26.26
CA GLY A 476 45.93 9.18 27.08
C GLY A 476 46.18 8.96 28.57
N ASN A 477 46.15 7.71 29.05
CA ASN A 477 46.46 7.38 30.43
C ASN A 477 47.09 5.98 30.52
N PRO A 478 48.43 5.87 30.52
CA PRO A 478 49.13 4.58 30.56
C PRO A 478 48.89 3.76 31.83
N GLN A 479 48.26 4.32 32.86
CA GLN A 479 47.90 3.62 34.10
C GLN A 479 46.57 2.87 34.01
N GLN A 480 45.78 3.10 32.94
CA GLN A 480 44.51 2.43 32.68
C GLN A 480 44.62 1.45 31.52
N PHE A 481 43.72 0.46 31.48
CA PHE A 481 43.66 -0.52 30.39
C PHE A 481 42.42 -0.32 29.51
N CYS A 482 42.64 0.00 28.24
CA CYS A 482 41.64 0.23 27.19
C CYS A 482 41.56 -1.01 26.30
N GLY A 483 41.05 -2.12 26.85
CA GLY A 483 40.84 -3.36 26.12
C GLY A 483 42.11 -4.16 25.81
N GLY A 484 42.05 -4.92 24.71
CA GLY A 484 43.10 -5.82 24.21
C GLY A 484 42.65 -6.55 22.95
N GLY A 485 43.41 -7.55 22.49
CA GLY A 485 43.06 -8.31 21.27
C GLY A 485 41.72 -9.04 21.37
N GLY A 486 40.67 -8.49 20.76
CA GLY A 486 39.29 -9.01 20.90
C GLY A 486 38.75 -8.87 22.32
N ARG A 487 39.13 -7.79 23.03
CA ARG A 487 38.76 -7.52 24.42
C ARG A 487 38.41 -6.06 24.62
N MET A 488 37.23 -5.77 25.13
CA MET A 488 36.78 -4.40 25.43
C MET A 488 36.69 -4.14 26.94
N SER A 489 37.25 -3.02 27.38
CA SER A 489 37.01 -2.51 28.74
C SER A 489 35.66 -1.78 28.75
N ILE A 490 34.64 -2.34 29.40
CA ILE A 490 33.27 -1.82 29.38
C ILE A 490 32.99 -0.88 30.54
N LEU A 491 32.35 0.24 30.23
CA LEU A 491 31.90 1.30 31.13
C LEU A 491 30.40 1.51 30.86
N SER A 492 29.55 1.58 31.88
CA SER A 492 28.10 1.63 31.66
C SER A 492 27.35 2.37 32.75
N LEU A 493 26.24 3.00 32.37
CA LEU A 493 25.21 3.54 33.27
C LEU A 493 24.33 2.38 33.78
N GLY A 494 24.70 1.80 34.92
CA GLY A 494 24.06 0.58 35.44
C GLY A 494 24.53 -0.69 34.73
N GLU A 495 24.01 -1.85 35.15
CA GLU A 495 24.48 -3.15 34.67
C GLU A 495 24.16 -3.37 33.18
N PRO A 496 25.18 -3.58 32.32
CA PRO A 496 24.98 -3.77 30.88
C PRO A 496 24.04 -4.93 30.58
N GLN A 497 22.99 -4.67 29.81
CA GLN A 497 22.09 -5.72 29.31
C GLN A 497 22.74 -6.43 28.13
N VAL A 498 22.80 -7.77 28.18
CA VAL A 498 23.35 -8.61 27.10
C VAL A 498 22.24 -9.11 26.20
N VAL A 499 22.40 -8.86 24.91
CA VAL A 499 21.50 -9.25 23.82
C VAL A 499 22.18 -10.38 23.05
N ALA A 500 21.49 -11.51 22.92
CA ALA A 500 21.96 -12.68 22.19
C ALA A 500 22.25 -12.35 20.70
N PRO A 501 23.09 -13.13 20.00
CA PRO A 501 23.22 -12.96 18.55
C PRO A 501 21.86 -13.17 17.87
N PRO A 502 21.59 -12.47 16.75
CA PRO A 502 20.38 -12.67 15.99
C PRO A 502 20.20 -14.15 15.63
N GLY A 503 18.99 -14.67 15.85
CA GLY A 503 18.65 -16.05 15.55
C GLY A 503 17.21 -16.18 15.06
N VAL A 504 16.91 -17.35 14.51
CA VAL A 504 15.52 -17.74 14.26
C VAL A 504 14.84 -17.97 15.62
N ILE A 505 13.62 -17.45 15.78
CA ILE A 505 12.77 -17.81 16.92
C ILE A 505 11.90 -18.99 16.46
N PRO A 506 12.09 -20.22 16.97
CA PRO A 506 11.34 -21.37 16.46
C PRO A 506 9.83 -21.27 16.67
N VAL A 507 9.41 -20.66 17.78
CA VAL A 507 8.02 -20.54 18.20
C VAL A 507 7.73 -19.16 18.79
N VAL A 508 6.67 -18.51 18.34
CA VAL A 508 6.13 -17.26 18.91
C VAL A 508 4.65 -17.46 19.23
N GLY A 509 4.34 -17.80 20.49
CA GLY A 509 2.97 -18.19 20.86
C GLY A 509 2.55 -19.47 20.14
N LYS A 510 1.52 -19.40 19.28
CA LYS A 510 1.08 -20.53 18.42
C LYS A 510 1.59 -20.42 16.97
N TRP A 511 2.54 -19.53 16.71
CA TRP A 511 3.19 -19.41 15.40
C TRP A 511 4.49 -20.22 15.40
N GLU A 512 4.68 -21.03 14.37
CA GLU A 512 5.89 -21.85 14.19
C GLU A 512 6.66 -21.39 12.95
N TYR A 513 7.97 -21.24 13.11
CA TYR A 513 8.88 -20.97 12.01
C TYR A 513 8.87 -22.10 10.96
N GLN A 514 8.85 -21.73 9.69
CA GLN A 514 8.79 -22.69 8.56
C GLN A 514 10.05 -22.71 7.71
N GLY A 515 10.91 -21.70 7.83
CA GLY A 515 12.14 -21.57 7.04
C GLY A 515 12.33 -20.18 6.46
N CYS A 516 13.50 -20.01 5.83
CA CYS A 516 13.78 -18.91 4.92
C CYS A 516 13.25 -19.23 3.52
N TYR A 517 12.32 -18.43 3.00
CA TYR A 517 11.69 -18.64 1.69
C TYR A 517 11.98 -17.48 0.75
N GLN A 518 12.04 -17.76 -0.55
CA GLN A 518 12.10 -16.72 -1.58
C GLN A 518 10.88 -15.79 -1.52
N ASP A 519 11.13 -14.49 -1.71
CA ASP A 519 10.11 -13.51 -2.04
C ASP A 519 10.31 -12.98 -3.47
N ASN A 520 9.30 -12.28 -3.97
CA ASN A 520 9.32 -11.60 -5.25
C ASN A 520 9.59 -12.53 -6.45
N VAL A 521 9.10 -13.77 -6.36
CA VAL A 521 9.25 -14.78 -7.41
C VAL A 521 8.51 -14.30 -8.66
N ASN A 522 9.22 -14.16 -9.79
CA ASN A 522 8.66 -13.62 -11.04
C ASN A 522 7.97 -12.25 -10.87
N GLN A 523 8.55 -11.37 -10.04
CA GLN A 523 8.00 -10.05 -9.72
C GLN A 523 6.66 -10.09 -8.96
N GLN A 524 6.32 -11.24 -8.37
CA GLN A 524 5.13 -11.40 -7.52
C GLN A 524 5.56 -11.70 -6.10
N ARG A 525 4.96 -10.97 -5.14
CA ARG A 525 5.21 -11.20 -3.72
C ARG A 525 4.63 -12.54 -3.29
N THR A 526 5.39 -13.28 -2.49
CA THR A 526 4.97 -14.56 -1.93
C THR A 526 3.75 -14.37 -1.01
N PHE A 527 3.80 -13.36 -0.13
CA PHE A 527 2.64 -12.91 0.63
C PHE A 527 2.29 -11.49 0.20
N PHE A 528 1.04 -11.28 -0.21
CA PHE A 528 0.61 -10.07 -0.90
C PHE A 528 0.65 -8.81 -0.01
N TRP A 529 0.25 -8.92 1.26
CA TRP A 529 0.01 -7.75 2.11
C TRP A 529 1.26 -7.27 2.83
N GLN A 530 1.94 -6.28 2.26
CA GLN A 530 3.15 -5.68 2.83
C GLN A 530 2.85 -4.56 3.84
N ASN A 531 3.56 -4.58 4.96
CA ASN A 531 3.51 -3.60 6.04
C ASN A 531 4.94 -3.15 6.40
N PHE A 532 5.13 -1.85 6.65
CA PHE A 532 6.43 -1.29 7.04
C PHE A 532 6.41 -0.87 8.52
N MET A 533 7.31 -1.43 9.33
CA MET A 533 7.52 -1.03 10.73
C MET A 533 8.98 -0.60 10.93
N ASN A 534 9.27 0.65 10.56
CA ASN A 534 10.64 1.17 10.39
C ASN A 534 11.50 1.18 11.67
N THR A 535 10.91 1.17 12.85
CA THR A 535 11.65 1.34 14.12
C THR A 535 11.38 0.24 15.14
N ASP A 536 10.28 -0.50 15.01
CA ASP A 536 9.82 -1.42 16.05
C ASP A 536 9.34 -2.78 15.51
N MET A 537 9.83 -3.17 14.32
CA MET A 537 9.58 -4.49 13.77
C MET A 537 10.10 -5.59 14.69
N THR A 538 9.22 -6.52 15.05
CA THR A 538 9.57 -7.77 15.73
C THR A 538 8.76 -8.91 15.13
N PRO A 539 9.21 -10.18 15.23
CA PRO A 539 8.41 -11.33 14.81
C PRO A 539 7.02 -11.30 15.45
N LYS A 540 6.94 -11.12 16.77
CA LYS A 540 5.65 -11.08 17.48
C LYS A 540 4.71 -10.01 16.94
N LYS A 541 5.21 -8.78 16.70
CA LYS A 541 4.37 -7.67 16.22
C LYS A 541 3.81 -7.94 14.81
N CYS A 542 4.64 -8.49 13.92
CA CYS A 542 4.18 -8.89 12.58
C CYS A 542 3.13 -10.00 12.66
N LEU A 543 3.39 -11.04 13.46
CA LEU A 543 2.52 -12.20 13.60
C LEU A 543 1.17 -11.84 14.24
N ASP A 544 1.18 -10.98 15.26
CA ASP A 544 -0.05 -10.49 15.89
C ASP A 544 -0.89 -9.65 14.92
N LEU A 545 -0.25 -8.82 14.07
CA LEU A 545 -0.94 -8.03 13.04
C LEU A 545 -1.56 -8.92 11.96
N CYS A 546 -0.82 -9.89 11.42
CA CYS A 546 -1.36 -10.81 10.44
C CYS A 546 -2.49 -11.65 11.03
N GLY A 547 -2.32 -12.15 12.26
CA GLY A 547 -3.34 -12.92 12.97
C GLY A 547 -4.61 -12.12 13.27
N SER A 548 -4.51 -10.83 13.57
CA SER A 548 -5.69 -9.99 13.87
C SER A 548 -6.58 -9.74 12.64
N PHE A 549 -6.04 -9.91 11.43
CA PHE A 549 -6.81 -9.92 10.18
C PHE A 549 -7.09 -11.34 9.66
N GLY A 550 -6.78 -12.39 10.43
CA GLY A 550 -7.10 -13.77 10.08
C GLY A 550 -6.17 -14.40 9.04
N TYR A 551 -4.98 -13.86 8.81
CA TYR A 551 -3.94 -14.49 7.98
C TYR A 551 -3.23 -15.57 8.79
N MET A 552 -3.09 -16.78 8.22
CA MET A 552 -2.42 -17.91 8.90
C MET A 552 -0.93 -18.04 8.57
N ALA A 553 -0.38 -17.15 7.74
CA ALA A 553 1.04 -17.06 7.47
C ALA A 553 1.54 -15.60 7.56
N ALA A 554 2.77 -15.44 7.99
CA ALA A 554 3.49 -14.19 7.92
C ALA A 554 4.94 -14.39 7.49
N GLY A 555 5.48 -13.43 6.75
CA GLY A 555 6.88 -13.37 6.35
C GLY A 555 7.50 -12.05 6.77
N LEU A 556 8.74 -12.09 7.25
CA LEU A 556 9.49 -10.89 7.62
C LEU A 556 10.68 -10.69 6.69
N GLU A 557 10.90 -9.44 6.26
CA GLU A 557 11.93 -9.06 5.29
C GLU A 557 12.64 -7.75 5.65
N TYR A 558 13.88 -7.60 5.18
CA TYR A 558 14.70 -6.37 5.30
C TYR A 558 14.78 -5.76 6.71
N GLY A 559 14.57 -6.55 7.76
CA GLY A 559 14.60 -6.08 9.15
C GLY A 559 13.38 -5.27 9.59
N LYS A 560 12.56 -4.76 8.67
CA LYS A 560 11.52 -3.75 8.92
C LYS A 560 10.19 -4.01 8.19
N GLU A 561 10.09 -5.06 7.38
CA GLU A 561 8.92 -5.35 6.56
C GLU A 561 8.23 -6.61 7.04
N CYS A 562 6.90 -6.57 7.03
CA CYS A 562 6.02 -7.64 7.48
C CYS A 562 5.00 -7.91 6.39
N TYR A 563 4.92 -9.15 5.95
CA TYR A 563 4.03 -9.59 4.90
C TYR A 563 3.02 -10.59 5.45
N CYS A 564 1.73 -10.34 5.23
CA CYS A 564 0.66 -11.23 5.68
C CYS A 564 0.07 -12.01 4.50
N GLY A 565 -0.19 -13.29 4.73
CA GLY A 565 -0.76 -14.19 3.74
C GLY A 565 -1.21 -15.51 4.34
N ASP A 566 -1.33 -16.51 3.51
CA ASP A 566 -1.78 -17.84 3.89
C ASP A 566 -0.75 -18.89 3.43
N PRO A 567 -0.62 -20.03 4.14
CA PRO A 567 0.39 -21.04 3.81
C PRO A 567 0.38 -21.50 2.34
N ALA A 568 -0.80 -21.53 1.72
CA ALA A 568 -0.97 -21.89 0.31
C ALA A 568 -0.26 -20.95 -0.66
N ASN A 569 -0.03 -19.67 -0.28
CA ASN A 569 0.60 -18.71 -1.18
C ASN A 569 2.05 -19.08 -1.54
N ILE A 570 2.77 -19.80 -0.67
CA ILE A 570 4.11 -20.32 -0.97
C ILE A 570 4.08 -21.20 -2.23
N ALA A 571 3.12 -22.13 -2.30
CA ALA A 571 2.96 -23.01 -3.44
C ALA A 571 2.41 -22.27 -4.67
N VAL A 572 1.42 -21.40 -4.48
CA VAL A 572 0.81 -20.61 -5.57
C VAL A 572 1.85 -19.74 -6.30
N GLN A 573 2.75 -19.09 -5.55
CA GLN A 573 3.80 -18.25 -6.12
C GLN A 573 5.07 -19.03 -6.52
N GLY A 574 5.15 -20.33 -6.19
CA GLY A 574 6.32 -21.16 -6.47
C GLY A 574 7.55 -20.82 -5.63
N ALA A 575 7.37 -20.19 -4.47
CA ALA A 575 8.46 -19.79 -3.58
C ALA A 575 9.20 -20.99 -2.99
N GLN A 576 10.52 -21.03 -3.20
CA GLN A 576 11.35 -22.12 -2.70
C GLN A 576 11.97 -21.79 -1.36
N LYS A 577 12.12 -22.83 -0.52
CA LYS A 577 12.89 -22.75 0.73
C LYS A 577 14.40 -22.72 0.40
N VAL A 578 15.13 -21.83 1.06
CA VAL A 578 16.59 -21.70 0.95
C VAL A 578 17.27 -22.03 2.29
N ASP A 579 18.60 -21.98 2.34
CA ASP A 579 19.33 -22.13 3.60
C ASP A 579 18.96 -20.99 4.56
N ASP A 580 18.59 -21.33 5.79
CA ASP A 580 18.15 -20.35 6.80
C ASP A 580 19.21 -19.27 7.08
N LYS A 581 20.50 -19.56 6.84
CA LYS A 581 21.60 -18.59 6.94
C LYS A 581 21.49 -17.41 5.96
N GLN A 582 20.67 -17.52 4.92
CA GLN A 582 20.45 -16.42 3.98
C GLN A 582 19.45 -15.39 4.52
N CYS A 583 18.59 -15.77 5.47
CA CYS A 583 17.75 -14.84 6.23
C CYS A 583 18.54 -14.29 7.41
N ASN A 584 19.54 -13.46 7.12
CA ASN A 584 20.53 -12.98 8.09
C ASN A 584 20.34 -11.52 8.55
N VAL A 585 19.22 -10.89 8.18
CA VAL A 585 18.95 -9.48 8.54
C VAL A 585 18.24 -9.42 9.89
N PRO A 586 18.81 -8.76 10.92
CA PRO A 586 18.15 -8.61 12.21
C PRO A 586 16.92 -7.69 12.15
N CYS A 587 15.93 -7.94 13.00
CA CYS A 587 14.77 -7.06 13.12
C CYS A 587 15.14 -5.73 13.78
N VAL A 588 14.63 -4.60 13.25
CA VAL A 588 14.93 -3.26 13.80
C VAL A 588 14.41 -3.06 15.23
N GLY A 589 13.30 -3.70 15.59
CA GLY A 589 12.71 -3.67 16.94
C GLY A 589 13.13 -4.84 17.85
N ASN A 590 13.89 -5.81 17.33
CA ASN A 590 14.43 -6.93 18.10
C ASN A 590 15.69 -7.47 17.43
N SER A 591 16.86 -6.92 17.79
CA SER A 591 18.14 -7.31 17.20
C SER A 591 18.56 -8.76 17.49
N SER A 592 17.91 -9.45 18.43
CA SER A 592 18.14 -10.89 18.67
C SER A 592 17.37 -11.80 17.71
N ALA A 593 16.54 -11.27 16.82
CA ALA A 593 15.71 -12.06 15.91
C ALA A 593 16.00 -11.73 14.44
N TYR A 594 15.94 -12.75 13.57
CA TYR A 594 15.97 -12.53 12.13
C TYR A 594 14.62 -12.08 11.56
N CYS A 595 14.68 -11.11 10.65
CA CYS A 595 13.60 -10.54 9.87
C CYS A 595 13.99 -10.54 8.39
N GLY A 596 14.31 -11.73 7.88
CA GLY A 596 14.52 -12.00 6.47
C GLY A 596 15.93 -11.75 5.95
N GLY A 597 16.00 -11.56 4.64
CA GLY A 597 17.20 -11.28 3.85
C GLY A 597 16.83 -10.48 2.59
N GLY A 598 17.76 -10.34 1.64
CA GLY A 598 17.43 -9.69 0.36
C GLY A 598 16.52 -10.56 -0.50
N SER A 599 15.24 -10.20 -0.63
CA SER A 599 14.21 -11.02 -1.33
C SER A 599 13.98 -12.39 -0.67
N LEU A 600 14.09 -12.44 0.67
CA LEU A 600 13.96 -13.67 1.45
C LEU A 600 13.16 -13.44 2.74
N LEU A 601 12.08 -14.21 2.92
CA LEU A 601 11.17 -14.14 4.06
C LEU A 601 11.59 -15.10 5.17
N THR A 602 11.79 -14.57 6.38
CA THR A 602 11.69 -15.40 7.59
C THR A 602 10.21 -15.71 7.82
N THR A 603 9.80 -16.96 7.55
CA THR A 603 8.39 -17.33 7.41
C THR A 603 7.87 -18.09 8.62
N TYR A 604 6.65 -17.77 9.05
CA TYR A 604 5.96 -18.40 10.17
C TYR A 604 4.53 -18.78 9.77
N PHE A 605 4.07 -19.96 10.20
CA PHE A 605 2.68 -20.40 10.06
C PHE A 605 2.01 -20.54 11.42
N TRP A 606 0.72 -20.20 11.46
CA TRP A 606 -0.15 -20.44 12.60
C TRP A 606 -0.42 -21.95 12.78
N LYS A 607 -0.37 -22.42 14.02
CA LYS A 607 -0.62 -23.83 14.41
C LYS A 607 -1.70 -23.98 15.48
N GLY A 608 -2.40 -22.89 15.82
CA GLY A 608 -3.59 -22.97 16.65
C GLY A 608 -4.81 -23.45 15.87
N ASP A 609 -5.98 -23.29 16.48
CA ASP A 609 -7.25 -23.47 15.77
C ASP A 609 -7.29 -22.53 14.57
N PRO A 610 -7.63 -23.01 13.35
CA PRO A 610 -7.65 -22.18 12.16
C PRO A 610 -8.52 -20.94 12.35
N PHE A 611 -8.04 -19.77 11.89
CA PHE A 611 -8.85 -18.55 11.90
C PHE A 611 -10.08 -18.65 10.98
N TYR A 612 -9.97 -19.49 9.95
CA TYR A 612 -11.06 -19.77 9.04
C TYR A 612 -10.97 -21.20 8.50
N THR A 613 -12.11 -21.72 8.05
CA THR A 613 -12.22 -22.92 7.22
C THR A 613 -13.31 -22.69 6.18
N TRP A 614 -12.96 -22.82 4.90
CA TRP A 614 -13.92 -22.72 3.81
C TRP A 614 -14.31 -24.10 3.31
N ASN A 615 -15.59 -24.29 3.03
CA ASN A 615 -16.10 -25.53 2.44
C ASN A 615 -16.15 -25.42 0.91
N PHE A 616 -15.74 -26.48 0.22
CA PHE A 616 -15.75 -26.58 -1.23
C PHE A 616 -16.55 -27.82 -1.64
N PRO A 617 -17.88 -27.69 -1.85
CA PRO A 617 -18.68 -28.78 -2.38
C PRO A 617 -18.16 -29.24 -3.74
N ALA A 618 -18.35 -30.51 -4.06
CA ALA A 618 -17.95 -31.04 -5.36
C ALA A 618 -18.64 -30.27 -6.50
N ALA A 619 -17.89 -29.91 -7.54
CA ALA A 619 -18.43 -29.19 -8.69
C ALA A 619 -19.62 -29.95 -9.32
N GLY A 620 -20.70 -29.24 -9.60
CA GLY A 620 -21.94 -29.82 -10.14
C GLY A 620 -22.80 -30.60 -9.13
N SER A 621 -22.37 -30.74 -7.88
CA SER A 621 -23.20 -31.35 -6.84
C SER A 621 -24.35 -30.43 -6.41
N PRO A 622 -25.45 -30.99 -5.86
CA PRO A 622 -26.53 -30.18 -5.31
C PRO A 622 -26.08 -29.16 -4.25
N ASP A 623 -25.06 -29.48 -3.46
CA ASP A 623 -24.54 -28.61 -2.40
C ASP A 623 -23.74 -27.42 -2.94
N ALA A 624 -23.25 -27.47 -4.19
CA ALA A 624 -22.62 -26.33 -4.86
C ALA A 624 -23.64 -25.31 -5.39
N GLY A 625 -24.93 -25.67 -5.47
CA GLY A 625 -25.93 -24.91 -6.23
C GLY A 625 -25.62 -24.90 -7.73
N SER A 626 -26.27 -24.02 -8.50
CA SER A 626 -25.92 -23.83 -9.92
C SER A 626 -26.33 -22.47 -10.46
N TYR A 627 -25.53 -21.95 -11.39
CA TYR A 627 -25.94 -20.89 -12.30
C TYR A 627 -26.71 -21.45 -13.50
N GLU A 628 -27.80 -20.79 -13.87
CA GLU A 628 -28.61 -21.13 -15.04
C GLU A 628 -29.00 -19.84 -15.77
N PHE A 629 -28.84 -19.82 -17.09
CA PHE A 629 -29.35 -18.72 -17.90
C PHE A 629 -30.88 -18.73 -17.87
N LEU A 630 -31.48 -17.61 -17.48
CA LEU A 630 -32.93 -17.49 -17.35
C LEU A 630 -33.57 -17.10 -18.69
N ILE A 631 -33.12 -15.97 -19.24
CA ILE A 631 -33.65 -15.37 -20.47
C ILE A 631 -32.67 -14.30 -20.97
N GLY A 632 -32.70 -13.99 -22.26
CA GLY A 632 -32.02 -12.80 -22.78
C GLY A 632 -32.66 -11.54 -22.21
N GLY A 633 -31.87 -10.49 -22.01
CA GLY A 633 -32.38 -9.18 -21.61
C GLY A 633 -32.59 -8.24 -22.78
N VAL A 634 -33.39 -7.21 -22.51
CA VAL A 634 -33.70 -6.10 -23.41
C VAL A 634 -32.95 -4.82 -23.05
N CYS A 635 -32.24 -4.84 -21.93
CA CYS A 635 -31.48 -3.73 -21.32
C CYS A 635 -30.33 -4.31 -20.47
N VAL A 636 -29.36 -3.46 -20.11
CA VAL A 636 -28.39 -3.68 -19.02
C VAL A 636 -28.96 -3.03 -17.75
N PRO A 637 -29.62 -3.81 -16.88
CA PRO A 637 -30.30 -3.22 -15.74
C PRO A 637 -29.29 -2.71 -14.71
N LEU A 638 -29.45 -1.44 -14.35
CA LEU A 638 -28.70 -0.74 -13.32
C LEU A 638 -29.41 -0.79 -11.95
N ILE A 639 -30.73 -0.99 -11.98
CA ILE A 639 -31.56 -1.15 -10.79
C ILE A 639 -32.53 -2.29 -11.05
N THR A 640 -32.57 -3.24 -10.13
CA THR A 640 -33.41 -4.44 -10.24
C THR A 640 -34.25 -4.62 -8.98
N SER A 641 -35.56 -4.81 -9.14
CA SER A 641 -36.48 -5.00 -8.00
C SER A 641 -37.65 -5.89 -8.38
N GLN A 642 -38.04 -6.82 -7.51
CA GLN A 642 -39.24 -7.63 -7.73
C GLN A 642 -40.46 -6.89 -7.17
N ALA A 643 -41.45 -6.63 -8.03
CA ALA A 643 -42.71 -6.02 -7.66
C ALA A 643 -43.60 -7.00 -6.90
N ILE A 644 -44.58 -6.47 -6.14
CA ILE A 644 -45.48 -7.29 -5.32
C ILE A 644 -46.37 -8.25 -6.13
N THR A 645 -46.47 -8.02 -7.45
CA THR A 645 -47.15 -8.89 -8.43
C THR A 645 -46.34 -10.15 -8.76
N GLY A 646 -45.07 -10.23 -8.34
CA GLY A 646 -44.12 -11.31 -8.66
C GLY A 646 -43.29 -11.06 -9.91
N LYS A 647 -43.56 -10.00 -10.67
CA LYS A 647 -42.76 -9.59 -11.84
C LYS A 647 -41.54 -8.80 -11.42
N VAL A 648 -40.54 -8.73 -12.29
CA VAL A 648 -39.28 -8.02 -12.01
C VAL A 648 -39.22 -6.74 -12.83
N THR A 649 -38.94 -5.61 -12.18
CA THR A 649 -38.68 -4.34 -12.83
C THR A 649 -37.18 -4.19 -13.04
N PHE A 650 -36.80 -3.77 -14.24
CA PHE A 650 -35.45 -3.44 -14.64
C PHE A 650 -35.40 -1.99 -15.09
N LEU A 651 -34.52 -1.20 -14.48
CA LEU A 651 -34.28 0.19 -14.87
C LEU A 651 -32.89 0.34 -15.46
N GLU A 652 -32.79 1.16 -16.50
CA GLU A 652 -31.54 1.53 -17.17
C GLU A 652 -31.55 3.03 -17.52
N LYS A 653 -30.38 3.53 -17.95
CA LYS A 653 -30.16 4.84 -18.55
C LYS A 653 -31.25 5.23 -19.55
N TRP A 654 -31.63 6.50 -19.51
CA TRP A 654 -32.53 7.12 -20.49
C TRP A 654 -31.88 8.38 -21.08
N GLY A 655 -31.82 8.46 -22.40
CA GLY A 655 -31.14 9.55 -23.13
C GLY A 655 -29.61 9.43 -23.20
N THR A 656 -28.98 8.71 -22.26
CA THR A 656 -27.52 8.46 -22.22
C THR A 656 -27.14 6.99 -22.43
N GLY A 657 -28.13 6.10 -22.53
CA GLY A 657 -27.95 4.68 -22.81
C GLY A 657 -27.97 4.36 -24.32
N PRO A 658 -28.07 3.07 -24.66
CA PRO A 658 -28.21 2.62 -26.05
C PRO A 658 -29.36 3.31 -26.79
N ALA A 659 -29.19 3.52 -28.10
CA ALA A 659 -30.23 4.09 -28.95
C ALA A 659 -31.54 3.27 -28.86
N ASN A 660 -32.67 3.95 -28.68
CA ASN A 660 -34.01 3.36 -28.47
C ASN A 660 -34.25 2.67 -27.12
N SER A 661 -33.35 2.77 -26.13
CA SER A 661 -33.68 2.41 -24.75
C SER A 661 -34.85 3.26 -24.27
N THR A 662 -35.79 2.67 -23.53
CA THR A 662 -36.89 3.40 -22.85
C THR A 662 -36.62 3.60 -21.36
N GLY A 663 -35.48 3.12 -20.87
CA GLY A 663 -35.01 3.22 -19.49
C GLY A 663 -35.76 2.36 -18.47
N ALA A 664 -36.86 1.70 -18.83
CA ALA A 664 -37.61 0.84 -17.91
C ALA A 664 -38.28 -0.35 -18.61
N TYR A 665 -38.21 -1.51 -17.98
CA TYR A 665 -38.76 -2.76 -18.49
C TYR A 665 -39.30 -3.63 -17.36
N GLU A 666 -40.33 -4.42 -17.65
CA GLU A 666 -40.94 -5.39 -16.74
C GLU A 666 -40.77 -6.79 -17.33
N LEU A 667 -40.29 -7.71 -16.50
CA LEU A 667 -40.13 -9.13 -16.82
C LEU A 667 -41.18 -9.97 -16.07
N ASP A 668 -42.03 -10.66 -16.81
CA ASP A 668 -42.95 -11.68 -16.31
C ASP A 668 -42.26 -13.06 -16.29
N LEU A 669 -41.88 -13.49 -15.09
CA LEU A 669 -41.21 -14.77 -14.85
C LEU A 669 -42.05 -16.00 -15.25
N SER A 670 -43.38 -15.86 -15.38
CA SER A 670 -44.25 -16.94 -15.83
C SER A 670 -44.23 -17.16 -17.34
N GLN A 671 -43.67 -16.21 -18.10
CA GLN A 671 -43.66 -16.21 -19.56
C GLN A 671 -42.26 -16.42 -20.14
N ILE A 672 -41.27 -16.83 -19.35
CA ILE A 672 -39.86 -16.94 -19.78
C ILE A 672 -39.60 -17.85 -21.00
N ASN A 673 -40.54 -18.76 -21.31
CA ASN A 673 -40.48 -19.61 -22.51
C ASN A 673 -40.94 -18.89 -23.79
N ASN A 674 -41.45 -17.67 -23.69
CA ASN A 674 -41.86 -16.81 -24.79
C ASN A 674 -41.27 -15.41 -24.58
N PHE A 675 -40.16 -15.13 -25.23
CA PHE A 675 -39.40 -13.90 -25.05
C PHE A 675 -40.26 -12.63 -25.21
N GLN A 676 -41.09 -12.56 -26.25
CA GLN A 676 -41.93 -11.39 -26.53
C GLN A 676 -43.04 -11.21 -25.49
N ALA A 677 -43.56 -12.31 -24.92
CA ALA A 677 -44.58 -12.23 -23.87
C ALA A 677 -43.99 -11.96 -22.47
N ALA A 678 -42.72 -12.36 -22.25
CA ALA A 678 -42.02 -12.15 -20.99
C ALA A 678 -41.69 -10.68 -20.74
N TRP A 679 -41.37 -9.93 -21.79
CA TRP A 679 -40.90 -8.56 -21.68
C TRP A 679 -42.00 -7.54 -22.00
N ARG A 680 -42.21 -6.59 -21.09
CA ARG A 680 -43.02 -5.40 -21.32
C ARG A 680 -42.16 -4.15 -21.21
N THR A 681 -42.18 -3.33 -22.26
CA THR A 681 -41.55 -2.01 -22.27
C THR A 681 -42.33 -1.02 -21.39
N MET A 682 -41.60 -0.24 -20.59
CA MET A 682 -42.07 0.90 -19.80
C MET A 682 -41.20 2.12 -20.14
N HIS A 683 -41.55 3.30 -19.64
CA HIS A 683 -40.91 4.57 -19.99
C HIS A 683 -40.67 5.45 -18.77
N VAL A 684 -39.43 5.87 -18.59
CA VAL A 684 -39.07 6.99 -17.71
C VAL A 684 -38.91 8.27 -18.53
N LYS A 685 -38.98 9.44 -17.88
CA LYS A 685 -38.83 10.74 -18.58
C LYS A 685 -37.45 11.33 -18.39
N THR A 686 -36.80 11.05 -17.26
CA THR A 686 -35.44 11.48 -16.98
C THR A 686 -34.54 10.30 -16.63
N ASP A 687 -33.23 10.53 -16.72
CA ASP A 687 -32.21 9.50 -16.60
C ASP A 687 -32.05 8.98 -15.16
N ILE A 688 -32.31 7.68 -14.95
CA ILE A 688 -32.26 7.02 -13.64
C ILE A 688 -30.87 6.59 -13.22
N PHE A 689 -29.87 6.70 -14.10
CA PHE A 689 -28.51 6.25 -13.82
C PHE A 689 -28.05 6.80 -12.47
N CYS A 690 -27.58 5.91 -11.59
CA CYS A 690 -27.05 6.24 -10.25
C CYS A 690 -28.10 6.79 -9.25
N ALA A 691 -29.37 6.46 -9.43
CA ALA A 691 -30.44 6.74 -8.49
C ALA A 691 -30.53 5.67 -7.37
N GLY A 692 -31.25 5.98 -6.28
CA GLY A 692 -31.64 5.02 -5.23
C GLY A 692 -33.08 4.53 -5.42
N GLY A 693 -33.43 3.35 -4.91
CA GLY A 693 -34.77 2.77 -5.10
C GLY A 693 -35.34 2.07 -3.86
N LEU A 694 -36.66 2.03 -3.74
CA LEU A 694 -37.39 1.35 -2.65
C LEU A 694 -38.75 0.82 -3.13
N THR A 695 -39.29 -0.16 -2.41
CA THR A 695 -40.72 -0.49 -2.45
C THR A 695 -41.43 0.24 -1.31
N LEU A 696 -42.48 1.01 -1.63
CA LEU A 696 -43.25 1.79 -0.69
C LEU A 696 -44.22 0.91 0.11
N PRO A 697 -44.51 1.26 1.36
CA PRO A 697 -45.42 0.52 2.21
C PRO A 697 -46.90 0.68 1.85
N ASP A 698 -47.27 1.41 0.79
CA ASP A 698 -48.67 1.55 0.38
C ASP A 698 -49.29 0.24 -0.15
N LYS A 699 -50.62 0.19 -0.29
CA LYS A 699 -51.34 -1.04 -0.68
C LYS A 699 -51.01 -1.56 -2.07
N ALA A 700 -50.53 -0.70 -2.97
CA ALA A 700 -50.13 -1.13 -4.30
C ALA A 700 -48.66 -1.56 -4.35
N GLY A 701 -47.90 -1.38 -3.27
CA GLY A 701 -46.48 -1.70 -3.23
C GLY A 701 -45.72 -0.95 -4.31
N ARG A 702 -46.00 0.35 -4.46
CA ARG A 702 -45.35 1.17 -5.48
C ARG A 702 -43.84 1.12 -5.33
N GLN A 703 -43.14 1.12 -6.44
CA GLN A 703 -41.69 1.31 -6.46
C GLN A 703 -41.39 2.79 -6.63
N ILE A 704 -40.41 3.30 -5.88
CA ILE A 704 -39.89 4.67 -6.03
C ILE A 704 -38.44 4.62 -6.48
N ASN A 705 -38.05 5.59 -7.30
CA ASN A 705 -36.67 5.85 -7.69
C ASN A 705 -36.35 7.34 -7.48
N VAL A 706 -35.22 7.63 -6.81
CA VAL A 706 -34.83 9.00 -6.41
C VAL A 706 -33.39 9.34 -6.83
N GLY A 707 -33.19 10.55 -7.34
CA GLY A 707 -31.90 10.98 -7.90
C GLY A 707 -31.74 10.60 -9.37
N GLY A 708 -30.52 10.70 -9.91
CA GLY A 708 -30.25 10.37 -11.31
C GLY A 708 -28.96 11.01 -11.83
N TRP A 709 -28.72 10.91 -13.14
CA TRP A 709 -27.45 11.22 -13.79
C TRP A 709 -26.99 12.68 -13.68
N SER A 710 -27.73 13.60 -14.30
CA SER A 710 -27.36 15.02 -14.45
C SER A 710 -28.55 15.93 -14.74
N GLY A 711 -28.39 17.23 -14.50
CA GLY A 711 -29.44 18.23 -14.71
C GLY A 711 -30.70 17.92 -13.91
N ASP A 712 -31.87 17.99 -14.55
CA ASP A 712 -33.16 17.74 -13.89
C ASP A 712 -33.30 16.32 -13.32
N SER A 713 -32.57 15.34 -13.89
CA SER A 713 -32.65 13.95 -13.43
C SER A 713 -32.09 13.75 -12.02
N THR A 714 -31.14 14.58 -11.57
CA THR A 714 -30.61 14.50 -10.19
C THR A 714 -31.67 14.87 -9.16
N TYR A 715 -32.69 15.64 -9.55
CA TYR A 715 -33.84 15.97 -8.71
C TYR A 715 -34.98 14.96 -8.83
N GLY A 716 -34.78 13.89 -9.61
CA GLY A 716 -35.82 12.95 -10.00
C GLY A 716 -36.48 12.26 -8.81
N VAL A 717 -37.81 12.18 -8.87
CA VAL A 717 -38.63 11.32 -8.01
C VAL A 717 -39.65 10.65 -8.91
N ARG A 718 -39.48 9.34 -9.12
CA ARG A 718 -40.23 8.54 -10.09
C ARG A 718 -40.97 7.45 -9.36
N LEU A 719 -42.24 7.24 -9.70
CA LEU A 719 -43.11 6.27 -9.04
C LEU A 719 -43.69 5.29 -10.05
N TYR A 720 -43.62 4.01 -9.74
CA TYR A 720 -44.28 2.97 -10.52
C TYR A 720 -45.26 2.22 -9.64
N THR A 721 -46.49 2.03 -10.15
CA THR A 721 -47.54 1.27 -9.47
C THR A 721 -47.68 -0.09 -10.13
N PRO A 722 -47.18 -1.18 -9.51
CA PRO A 722 -47.29 -2.51 -10.08
C PRO A 722 -48.74 -2.95 -10.32
N ASP A 723 -49.00 -3.55 -11.49
CA ASP A 723 -50.28 -4.12 -11.84
C ASP A 723 -50.16 -5.39 -12.72
N GLY A 724 -51.31 -5.96 -13.08
CA GLY A 724 -51.39 -7.26 -13.76
C GLY A 724 -51.13 -8.45 -12.82
N SER A 725 -50.86 -9.60 -13.42
CA SER A 725 -50.61 -10.87 -12.73
C SER A 725 -49.76 -11.79 -13.60
N ALA A 726 -49.44 -13.00 -13.13
CA ALA A 726 -48.70 -13.98 -13.94
C ALA A 726 -49.42 -14.26 -15.28
N GLY A 727 -48.74 -14.00 -16.40
CA GLY A 727 -49.25 -14.17 -17.75
C GLY A 727 -50.16 -13.03 -18.22
N VAL A 728 -50.38 -12.00 -17.40
CA VAL A 728 -51.21 -10.84 -17.71
C VAL A 728 -50.32 -9.59 -17.65
N PRO A 729 -49.99 -8.97 -18.80
CA PRO A 729 -49.16 -7.76 -18.84
C PRO A 729 -49.71 -6.65 -17.95
N GLY A 730 -48.81 -5.92 -17.28
CA GLY A 730 -49.16 -4.69 -16.59
C GLY A 730 -49.57 -3.60 -17.59
N LYS A 731 -50.25 -2.57 -17.11
CA LYS A 731 -50.68 -1.41 -17.90
C LYS A 731 -50.09 -0.10 -17.39
N ASN A 732 -49.70 -0.07 -16.12
CA ASN A 732 -49.14 1.14 -15.52
C ASN A 732 -47.72 1.38 -16.05
N ASP A 733 -47.34 2.64 -16.13
CA ASP A 733 -46.00 3.09 -16.52
C ASP A 733 -45.38 3.90 -15.36
N TRP A 734 -44.12 4.31 -15.49
CA TRP A 734 -43.47 5.19 -14.51
C TRP A 734 -44.05 6.61 -14.57
N GLU A 735 -44.43 7.12 -13.41
CA GLU A 735 -44.96 8.47 -13.22
C GLU A 735 -43.85 9.40 -12.73
N GLU A 736 -43.64 10.49 -13.47
CA GLU A 736 -42.65 11.52 -13.17
C GLU A 736 -43.12 12.89 -13.65
N ASN A 737 -43.02 13.90 -12.78
CA ASN A 737 -43.32 15.30 -13.08
C ASN A 737 -42.56 16.24 -12.13
N ALA A 738 -41.40 16.74 -12.56
CA ALA A 738 -40.52 17.60 -11.76
C ALA A 738 -41.13 18.95 -11.35
N ALA A 739 -42.21 19.41 -12.02
CA ALA A 739 -42.94 20.61 -11.63
C ALA A 739 -43.86 20.38 -10.41
N VAL A 740 -44.22 19.12 -10.13
CA VAL A 740 -45.10 18.72 -9.03
C VAL A 740 -44.30 18.09 -7.90
N LEU A 741 -43.37 17.20 -8.23
CA LEU A 741 -42.58 16.46 -7.27
C LEU A 741 -41.14 16.33 -7.75
N LYS A 742 -40.22 16.73 -6.88
CA LYS A 742 -38.77 16.59 -7.05
C LYS A 742 -38.09 16.61 -5.69
N LEU A 743 -36.85 16.15 -5.62
CA LEU A 743 -36.00 16.35 -4.44
C LEU A 743 -35.74 17.85 -4.22
N GLN A 744 -35.46 18.27 -3.00
CA GLN A 744 -35.06 19.65 -2.72
C GLN A 744 -33.63 19.93 -3.18
N GLN A 745 -32.77 18.92 -3.15
CA GLN A 745 -31.41 18.97 -3.68
C GLN A 745 -31.22 17.83 -4.68
N GLY A 746 -30.54 18.12 -5.80
CA GLY A 746 -30.24 17.13 -6.82
C GLY A 746 -29.17 16.17 -6.31
N ARG A 747 -29.36 14.86 -6.49
CA ARG A 747 -28.50 13.79 -5.96
C ARG A 747 -28.17 12.75 -7.03
N TRP A 748 -26.91 12.36 -7.03
CA TRP A 748 -26.28 11.25 -7.74
C TRP A 748 -25.67 10.31 -6.69
N TYR A 749 -25.92 9.00 -6.77
CA TYR A 749 -25.62 7.99 -5.74
C TYR A 749 -26.20 8.22 -4.32
N PRO A 750 -27.48 8.63 -4.17
CA PRO A 750 -28.09 8.70 -2.86
C PRO A 750 -28.51 7.32 -2.34
N THR A 751 -28.42 7.11 -1.02
CA THR A 751 -29.18 6.02 -0.37
C THR A 751 -30.58 6.49 -0.05
N ALA A 752 -31.57 5.60 -0.23
CA ALA A 752 -32.92 5.78 0.29
C ALA A 752 -33.26 4.67 1.30
N MET A 753 -33.97 5.01 2.38
CA MET A 753 -34.51 4.02 3.33
C MET A 753 -35.92 4.36 3.80
N ILE A 754 -36.73 3.34 4.09
CA ILE A 754 -37.99 3.52 4.83
C ILE A 754 -37.69 3.64 6.32
N MET A 755 -38.12 4.75 6.92
CA MET A 755 -37.99 5.03 8.35
C MET A 755 -39.04 4.27 9.18
N ALA A 756 -38.86 4.19 10.50
CA ALA A 756 -39.79 3.52 11.39
C ALA A 756 -41.21 4.13 11.35
N ASN A 757 -41.32 5.44 11.14
CA ASN A 757 -42.59 6.17 10.98
C ASN A 757 -43.21 6.02 9.56
N GLY A 758 -42.59 5.27 8.65
CA GLY A 758 -43.03 5.04 7.29
C GLY A 758 -42.60 6.09 6.26
N SER A 759 -41.97 7.21 6.65
CA SER A 759 -41.44 8.17 5.68
C SER A 759 -40.17 7.65 5.01
N ILE A 760 -39.74 8.30 3.93
CA ILE A 760 -38.53 7.95 3.20
C ILE A 760 -37.43 8.92 3.62
N LEU A 761 -36.27 8.40 4.04
CA LEU A 761 -35.06 9.19 4.25
C LEU A 761 -34.14 9.03 3.05
N VAL A 762 -33.71 10.14 2.46
CA VAL A 762 -32.72 10.22 1.39
C VAL A 762 -31.41 10.78 1.96
N ILE A 763 -30.30 10.07 1.77
CA ILE A 763 -29.02 10.32 2.42
C ILE A 763 -27.94 10.58 1.35
N GLY A 764 -27.27 11.73 1.46
CA GLY A 764 -26.04 12.00 0.72
C GLY A 764 -26.19 12.03 -0.79
N GLY A 765 -25.12 11.66 -1.49
CA GLY A 765 -24.98 11.78 -2.93
C GLY A 765 -24.16 13.01 -3.32
N GLU A 766 -23.96 13.19 -4.63
CA GLU A 766 -23.32 14.36 -5.24
C GLU A 766 -24.32 15.12 -6.12
N VAL A 767 -24.01 16.36 -6.50
CA VAL A 767 -24.90 17.15 -7.38
C VAL A 767 -24.97 16.63 -8.83
N GLY A 768 -24.13 15.65 -9.16
CA GLY A 768 -23.99 15.01 -10.47
C GLY A 768 -22.72 14.17 -10.50
N SER A 769 -22.38 13.56 -11.63
CA SER A 769 -21.23 12.66 -11.73
C SER A 769 -19.89 13.29 -11.36
N ASN A 770 -19.23 12.73 -10.34
CA ASN A 770 -17.93 13.15 -9.81
C ASN A 770 -17.89 14.66 -9.51
N SER A 771 -18.94 15.15 -8.86
CA SER A 771 -19.17 16.56 -8.61
C SER A 771 -19.13 16.87 -7.12
N ALA A 772 -19.48 18.10 -6.73
CA ALA A 772 -19.49 18.48 -5.33
C ALA A 772 -20.46 17.60 -4.51
N PRO A 773 -20.09 17.23 -3.27
CA PRO A 773 -20.96 16.45 -2.40
C PRO A 773 -22.27 17.20 -2.10
N VAL A 774 -23.31 16.42 -1.82
CA VAL A 774 -24.59 16.87 -1.26
C VAL A 774 -24.67 16.31 0.16
N PRO A 775 -23.98 16.94 1.14
CA PRO A 775 -23.80 16.39 2.47
C PRO A 775 -25.03 16.65 3.35
N THR A 776 -26.20 16.26 2.88
CA THR A 776 -27.47 16.51 3.57
C THR A 776 -28.38 15.29 3.60
N LEU A 777 -29.29 15.31 4.56
CA LEU A 777 -30.43 14.40 4.67
C LEU A 777 -31.71 15.11 4.22
N GLU A 778 -32.60 14.39 3.56
CA GLU A 778 -33.92 14.88 3.18
C GLU A 778 -35.01 13.82 3.42
N ILE A 779 -36.21 14.25 3.80
CA ILE A 779 -37.36 13.36 4.04
C ILE A 779 -38.39 13.52 2.90
N LEU A 780 -38.89 12.39 2.39
CA LEU A 780 -40.07 12.33 1.53
C LEU A 780 -41.25 11.63 2.26
N PRO A 781 -42.49 12.14 2.13
CA PRO A 781 -42.89 13.36 1.43
C PRO A 781 -42.29 14.61 2.08
N TYR A 782 -42.15 15.69 1.31
CA TYR A 782 -41.63 16.97 1.84
C TYR A 782 -42.45 17.44 3.04
N THR A 783 -41.78 17.60 4.18
CA THR A 783 -42.37 17.94 5.49
C THR A 783 -42.44 19.44 5.75
N GLY A 784 -42.01 20.28 4.81
CA GLY A 784 -41.84 21.73 5.03
C GLY A 784 -40.48 22.13 5.61
N THR A 785 -39.57 21.18 5.81
CA THR A 785 -38.23 21.41 6.37
C THR A 785 -37.14 21.30 5.32
N LYS A 786 -36.16 22.21 5.38
CA LYS A 786 -34.98 22.17 4.51
C LYS A 786 -34.14 20.91 4.74
N PRO A 787 -33.37 20.45 3.74
CA PRO A 787 -32.41 19.37 3.93
C PRO A 787 -31.42 19.68 5.05
N LEU A 788 -31.11 18.68 5.87
CA LEU A 788 -30.29 18.84 7.06
C LEU A 788 -28.84 18.48 6.77
N TYR A 789 -27.92 19.42 6.98
CA TYR A 789 -26.49 19.22 6.73
C TYR A 789 -25.83 18.23 7.71
N MET A 790 -24.92 17.43 7.18
CA MET A 790 -24.15 16.40 7.88
C MET A 790 -22.66 16.55 7.56
N GLU A 791 -21.88 17.04 8.52
CA GLU A 791 -20.42 17.22 8.35
C GLU A 791 -19.72 15.94 7.92
N TRP A 792 -20.16 14.79 8.44
CA TRP A 792 -19.54 13.50 8.14
C TRP A 792 -19.74 13.07 6.68
N LEU A 793 -20.82 13.51 6.03
CA LEU A 793 -21.01 13.31 4.59
C LEU A 793 -20.11 14.22 3.76
N GLU A 794 -19.77 15.41 4.23
CA GLU A 794 -18.85 16.29 3.50
C GLU A 794 -17.39 15.83 3.66
N ARG A 795 -16.99 15.49 4.88
CA ARG A 795 -15.60 15.13 5.21
C ARG A 795 -15.13 13.82 4.58
N THR A 796 -16.05 12.87 4.36
CA THR A 796 -15.70 11.53 3.85
C THR A 796 -15.99 11.35 2.36
N ASP A 797 -16.44 12.41 1.68
CA ASP A 797 -16.56 12.45 0.22
C ASP A 797 -15.20 12.24 -0.47
N PRO A 798 -15.13 11.54 -1.62
CA PRO A 798 -16.23 10.84 -2.31
C PRO A 798 -16.47 9.41 -1.81
N ASN A 799 -15.85 8.98 -0.70
CA ASN A 799 -15.82 7.59 -0.26
C ASN A 799 -17.08 7.12 0.49
N ASN A 800 -18.16 7.89 0.48
CA ASN A 800 -19.34 7.70 1.32
C ASN A 800 -20.67 7.63 0.54
N LEU A 801 -20.61 7.51 -0.78
CA LEU A 801 -21.80 7.42 -1.63
C LEU A 801 -22.46 6.06 -1.46
N TYR A 802 -23.79 6.01 -1.63
CA TYR A 802 -24.62 4.90 -1.20
C TYR A 802 -24.31 4.37 0.23
N PRO A 803 -24.41 5.22 1.27
CA PRO A 803 -24.18 4.78 2.64
C PRO A 803 -25.18 3.68 3.04
N PHE A 804 -24.74 2.65 3.76
CA PHE A 804 -25.62 1.58 4.23
C PHE A 804 -26.43 2.05 5.42
N ALA A 805 -27.76 2.06 5.30
CA ALA A 805 -28.64 2.60 6.35
C ALA A 805 -29.77 1.66 6.74
N CYS A 806 -30.08 1.59 8.04
CA CYS A 806 -31.20 0.78 8.53
C CYS A 806 -31.78 1.29 9.87
N VAL A 807 -33.04 0.96 10.12
CA VAL A 807 -33.70 1.17 11.42
C VAL A 807 -33.19 0.13 12.43
N LEU A 808 -32.80 0.57 13.61
CA LEU A 808 -32.38 -0.32 14.70
C LEU A 808 -33.52 -0.66 15.66
N PRO A 809 -33.53 -1.86 16.26
CA PRO A 809 -34.47 -2.25 17.31
C PRO A 809 -34.56 -1.26 18.48
N SER A 810 -33.47 -0.55 18.81
CA SER A 810 -33.40 0.45 19.89
C SER A 810 -34.09 1.79 19.59
N GLY A 811 -34.50 2.06 18.34
CA GLY A 811 -35.13 3.32 17.96
C GLY A 811 -34.23 4.38 17.30
N GLY A 812 -33.03 4.00 16.86
CA GLY A 812 -32.13 4.84 16.06
C GLY A 812 -31.98 4.39 14.60
N ILE A 813 -31.21 5.15 13.82
CA ILE A 813 -30.86 4.82 12.44
C ILE A 813 -29.36 4.54 12.38
N PHE A 814 -29.00 3.29 12.06
CA PHE A 814 -27.61 2.96 11.74
C PHE A 814 -27.25 3.49 10.36
N VAL A 815 -26.05 4.07 10.24
CA VAL A 815 -25.45 4.47 8.96
C VAL A 815 -23.98 4.06 8.93
N ALA A 816 -23.58 3.26 7.94
CA ALA A 816 -22.18 2.97 7.62
C ALA A 816 -21.79 3.62 6.29
N TYR A 817 -20.62 4.22 6.24
CA TYR A 817 -20.13 4.98 5.10
C TYR A 817 -18.60 5.06 5.15
N PHE A 818 -17.95 5.01 4.00
CA PHE A 818 -16.50 4.86 3.89
C PHE A 818 -15.99 3.70 4.76
N ASN A 819 -15.24 3.98 5.83
CA ASN A 819 -14.83 3.04 6.87
C ASN A 819 -15.32 3.48 8.27
N GLU A 820 -16.36 4.30 8.33
CA GLU A 820 -16.97 4.81 9.57
C GLU A 820 -18.40 4.29 9.72
N ALA A 821 -18.91 4.28 10.95
CA ALA A 821 -20.30 3.97 11.23
C ALA A 821 -20.83 4.75 12.44
N ARG A 822 -22.13 5.06 12.42
CA ARG A 822 -22.80 5.79 13.50
C ARG A 822 -24.28 5.43 13.62
N ILE A 823 -24.87 5.82 14.74
CA ILE A 823 -26.32 5.76 15.00
C ILE A 823 -26.83 7.20 15.09
N LEU A 824 -27.84 7.52 14.30
CA LEU A 824 -28.56 8.79 14.32
C LEU A 824 -29.85 8.66 15.12
N ASP A 825 -30.23 9.74 15.81
CA ASP A 825 -31.57 9.90 16.37
C ASP A 825 -32.60 9.99 15.25
N GLU A 826 -33.69 9.21 15.33
CA GLU A 826 -34.66 9.15 14.24
C GLU A 826 -35.52 10.42 14.08
N ASN A 827 -35.54 11.30 15.09
CA ASN A 827 -36.38 12.50 15.09
C ASN A 827 -35.61 13.74 14.68
N ASN A 828 -34.36 13.89 15.13
CA ASN A 828 -33.54 15.07 14.88
C ASN A 828 -32.23 14.78 14.12
N PHE A 829 -31.91 13.52 13.85
CA PHE A 829 -30.72 13.05 13.13
C PHE A 829 -29.37 13.43 13.76
N ASN A 830 -29.35 13.88 15.01
CA ASN A 830 -28.10 14.03 15.74
C ASN A 830 -27.44 12.66 15.92
N THR A 831 -26.11 12.62 15.86
CA THR A 831 -25.38 11.39 16.15
C THR A 831 -25.54 11.02 17.63
N ILE A 832 -26.18 9.88 17.89
CA ILE A 832 -26.32 9.28 19.23
C ILE A 832 -25.02 8.56 19.61
N LYS A 833 -24.46 7.79 18.67
CA LYS A 833 -23.30 6.93 18.91
C LYS A 833 -22.44 6.85 17.66
N THR A 834 -21.13 7.04 17.81
CA THR A 834 -20.14 6.70 16.77
C THR A 834 -19.54 5.34 17.11
N LEU A 835 -19.45 4.46 16.12
CA LEU A 835 -18.83 3.14 16.28
C LEU A 835 -17.32 3.22 16.00
N PRO A 836 -16.51 2.23 16.42
CA PRO A 836 -15.14 2.10 15.95
C PRO A 836 -15.09 2.08 14.42
N ASN A 837 -13.98 2.55 13.83
CA ASN A 837 -13.79 2.44 12.39
C ASN A 837 -13.87 0.98 11.94
N ILE A 838 -14.51 0.79 10.80
CA ILE A 838 -14.65 -0.49 10.14
C ILE A 838 -13.25 -0.92 9.68
N PRO A 839 -12.75 -2.11 10.09
CA PRO A 839 -11.44 -2.59 9.63
C PRO A 839 -11.39 -2.66 8.10
N GLY A 840 -10.30 -2.20 7.49
CA GLY A 840 -10.07 -2.25 6.04
C GLY A 840 -9.18 -3.44 5.66
N ALA A 841 -8.00 -3.14 5.13
CA ALA A 841 -6.93 -4.11 4.87
C ALA A 841 -5.93 -4.14 6.02
N VAL A 842 -5.17 -5.23 6.13
CA VAL A 842 -4.14 -5.38 7.18
C VAL A 842 -3.05 -4.31 7.13
N ASN A 843 -2.79 -3.77 5.94
CA ASN A 843 -1.82 -2.69 5.72
C ASN A 843 -2.44 -1.32 5.44
N ASP A 844 -3.77 -1.23 5.36
CA ASP A 844 -4.48 0.01 5.13
C ASP A 844 -5.75 0.08 6.00
N PRO A 845 -5.68 0.75 7.17
CA PRO A 845 -6.84 0.96 8.02
C PRO A 845 -7.89 1.88 7.38
N MET A 846 -7.57 2.56 6.28
CA MET A 846 -8.47 3.43 5.52
C MET A 846 -9.16 2.73 4.34
N GLY A 847 -9.07 1.39 4.24
CA GLY A 847 -9.89 0.63 3.30
C GLY A 847 -11.38 0.86 3.54
N GLY A 848 -12.13 1.22 2.49
CA GLY A 848 -13.55 1.58 2.57
C GLY A 848 -14.50 0.46 2.18
N ARG A 849 -15.78 0.69 2.45
CA ARG A 849 -16.88 -0.28 2.27
C ARG A 849 -18.02 0.20 1.39
N THR A 850 -18.12 1.49 1.15
CA THR A 850 -19.17 2.09 0.31
C THR A 850 -18.53 2.68 -0.95
N TYR A 851 -19.36 3.07 -1.91
CA TYR A 851 -18.87 3.60 -3.18
C TYR A 851 -17.90 4.79 -2.97
N PRO A 852 -16.79 4.88 -3.75
CA PRO A 852 -16.39 3.97 -4.83
C PRO A 852 -15.62 2.72 -4.36
N LEU A 853 -15.28 2.62 -3.07
CA LEU A 853 -14.61 1.45 -2.47
C LEU A 853 -15.62 0.33 -2.17
N GLU A 854 -16.55 0.10 -3.10
CA GLU A 854 -17.83 -0.57 -2.92
C GLU A 854 -17.69 -2.02 -2.41
N GLY A 855 -18.15 -2.25 -1.18
CA GLY A 855 -18.54 -3.57 -0.69
C GLY A 855 -20.07 -3.68 -0.68
N THR A 856 -20.59 -4.64 0.08
CA THR A 856 -22.03 -4.85 0.25
C THR A 856 -22.38 -5.06 1.70
N ALA A 857 -23.56 -4.59 2.12
CA ALA A 857 -24.09 -4.84 3.45
C ALA A 857 -25.42 -5.59 3.43
N VAL A 858 -25.62 -6.44 4.44
CA VAL A 858 -26.91 -7.05 4.78
C VAL A 858 -27.16 -7.00 6.28
N LEU A 859 -28.42 -7.07 6.66
CA LEU A 859 -28.85 -7.21 8.04
C LEU A 859 -28.92 -8.68 8.40
N LEU A 860 -28.25 -9.10 9.48
CA LEU A 860 -28.26 -10.49 9.95
C LEU A 860 -29.66 -10.90 10.42
N PRO A 861 -30.01 -12.20 10.37
CA PRO A 861 -31.37 -12.64 10.66
C PRO A 861 -31.77 -12.35 12.11
N GLN A 862 -33.00 -11.84 12.31
CA GLN A 862 -33.60 -11.74 13.64
C GLN A 862 -34.71 -12.77 13.82
N TYR A 863 -34.77 -13.36 15.01
CA TYR A 863 -35.71 -14.42 15.37
C TYR A 863 -36.66 -13.94 16.46
N ALA A 864 -37.94 -14.31 16.39
CA ALA A 864 -38.88 -14.09 17.48
C ALA A 864 -38.34 -14.73 18.78
N PRO A 865 -38.46 -14.08 19.95
CA PRO A 865 -39.24 -12.88 20.25
C PRO A 865 -38.55 -11.53 19.94
N TYR A 866 -37.45 -11.52 19.20
CA TYR A 866 -36.70 -10.33 18.75
C TYR A 866 -36.03 -9.55 19.89
N THR A 867 -35.53 -10.26 20.89
CA THR A 867 -34.81 -9.68 22.03
C THR A 867 -33.33 -9.43 21.75
N ASP A 868 -32.76 -10.11 20.76
CA ASP A 868 -31.35 -9.97 20.41
C ASP A 868 -31.11 -8.71 19.58
N PRO A 869 -29.97 -8.01 19.78
CA PRO A 869 -29.64 -6.84 18.98
C PRO A 869 -29.50 -7.20 17.50
N LEU A 870 -29.86 -6.26 16.63
CA LEU A 870 -29.71 -6.45 15.19
C LEU A 870 -28.22 -6.48 14.81
N GLY A 871 -27.80 -7.57 14.17
CA GLY A 871 -26.47 -7.69 13.59
C GLY A 871 -26.41 -7.13 12.17
N ILE A 872 -25.25 -6.62 11.78
CA ILE A 872 -24.97 -6.08 10.45
C ILE A 872 -23.73 -6.77 9.92
N LEU A 873 -23.76 -7.21 8.67
CA LEU A 873 -22.65 -7.83 7.98
C LEU A 873 -22.29 -6.99 6.76
N ILE A 874 -21.01 -6.66 6.61
CA ILE A 874 -20.46 -5.92 5.47
C ILE A 874 -19.32 -6.74 4.88
N CYS A 875 -19.37 -7.02 3.58
CA CYS A 875 -18.39 -7.85 2.89
C CYS A 875 -17.74 -7.08 1.74
N GLY A 876 -16.44 -7.32 1.54
CA GLY A 876 -15.69 -6.71 0.44
C GLY A 876 -15.48 -5.20 0.60
N GLY A 877 -15.06 -4.58 -0.50
CA GLY A 877 -14.65 -3.18 -0.55
C GLY A 877 -13.23 -3.06 -1.08
N SER A 878 -12.60 -1.89 -0.93
CA SER A 878 -11.25 -1.66 -1.48
C SER A 878 -10.42 -0.66 -0.69
N SER A 879 -9.11 -0.69 -0.86
CA SER A 879 -8.18 0.33 -0.36
C SER A 879 -8.17 1.56 -1.27
N ASN A 880 -7.94 2.75 -0.70
CA ASN A 880 -7.67 3.93 -1.51
C ASN A 880 -6.32 3.80 -2.23
N GLY A 881 -6.13 4.57 -3.32
CA GLY A 881 -4.87 4.58 -4.08
C GLY A 881 -4.62 3.30 -4.86
N ALA A 882 -3.96 2.31 -4.24
CA ALA A 882 -3.61 1.05 -4.88
C ALA A 882 -4.81 0.17 -5.29
N ALA A 883 -6.03 0.52 -4.83
CA ALA A 883 -7.27 -0.16 -5.20
C ALA A 883 -7.26 -1.68 -4.94
N ASN A 884 -6.64 -2.08 -3.84
CA ASN A 884 -6.59 -3.49 -3.44
C ASN A 884 -7.94 -3.87 -2.84
N ALA A 885 -8.67 -4.76 -3.51
CA ALA A 885 -9.94 -5.25 -3.01
C ALA A 885 -9.74 -6.02 -1.70
N LEU A 886 -10.72 -5.88 -0.80
CA LEU A 886 -10.72 -6.51 0.50
C LEU A 886 -11.17 -7.97 0.39
N ASP A 887 -10.54 -8.85 1.16
CA ASP A 887 -10.84 -10.28 1.25
C ASP A 887 -11.44 -10.64 2.60
N ASN A 888 -12.23 -9.75 3.18
CA ASN A 888 -12.84 -9.98 4.46
C ASN A 888 -14.28 -9.44 4.52
N CYS A 889 -15.06 -10.08 5.37
CA CYS A 889 -16.32 -9.59 5.89
C CYS A 889 -16.14 -9.12 7.32
N VAL A 890 -16.91 -8.13 7.72
CA VAL A 890 -16.96 -7.60 9.08
C VAL A 890 -18.39 -7.56 9.57
N SER A 891 -18.60 -7.91 10.83
CA SER A 891 -19.92 -7.86 11.45
C SER A 891 -19.92 -7.10 12.76
N THR A 892 -21.03 -6.44 13.07
CA THR A 892 -21.21 -5.72 14.34
C THR A 892 -22.66 -5.77 14.80
N TYR A 893 -22.87 -5.48 16.08
CA TYR A 893 -24.17 -5.31 16.70
C TYR A 893 -24.26 -3.87 17.24
N PRO A 894 -24.79 -2.90 16.49
CA PRO A 894 -24.67 -1.47 16.83
C PRO A 894 -25.32 -1.09 18.16
N ASP A 895 -26.40 -1.78 18.51
CA ASP A 895 -27.14 -1.58 19.77
C ASP A 895 -26.41 -2.11 21.00
N ALA A 896 -25.33 -2.88 20.83
CA ALA A 896 -24.50 -3.29 21.96
C ALA A 896 -23.96 -2.06 22.72
N ALA A 897 -23.75 -2.22 24.03
CA ALA A 897 -23.18 -1.14 24.85
C ALA A 897 -21.80 -0.69 24.34
N ASN A 898 -20.97 -1.66 23.94
CA ASN A 898 -19.65 -1.44 23.35
C ASN A 898 -19.56 -2.22 22.02
N PRO A 899 -20.07 -1.65 20.91
CA PRO A 899 -20.05 -2.32 19.62
C PRO A 899 -18.61 -2.53 19.14
N LYS A 900 -18.34 -3.71 18.60
CA LYS A 900 -17.06 -4.11 18.03
C LYS A 900 -17.27 -4.68 16.64
N TRP A 901 -16.24 -4.64 15.80
CA TRP A 901 -16.22 -5.32 14.52
C TRP A 901 -15.56 -6.68 14.68
N GLU A 902 -16.30 -7.73 14.38
CA GLU A 902 -15.78 -9.08 14.20
C GLU A 902 -15.39 -9.26 12.74
N LEU A 903 -14.16 -9.66 12.46
CA LEU A 903 -13.63 -9.84 11.11
C LEU A 903 -13.52 -11.34 10.77
N GLU A 904 -13.94 -11.71 9.58
CA GLU A 904 -13.74 -13.04 9.01
C GLU A 904 -13.26 -12.96 7.55
N ARG A 905 -12.36 -13.86 7.15
CA ARG A 905 -11.77 -13.87 5.81
C ARG A 905 -12.70 -14.52 4.79
N MET A 906 -12.71 -13.95 3.59
CA MET A 906 -13.29 -14.52 2.38
C MET A 906 -12.22 -15.31 1.59
N PRO A 907 -12.63 -16.34 0.85
CA PRO A 907 -11.72 -17.14 0.01
C PRO A 907 -11.17 -16.37 -1.20
N SER A 908 -11.68 -15.17 -1.48
CA SER A 908 -11.17 -14.27 -2.51
C SER A 908 -11.38 -12.81 -2.11
N GLN A 909 -10.51 -11.93 -2.63
CA GLN A 909 -10.70 -10.48 -2.63
C GLN A 909 -11.92 -10.11 -3.49
N ARG A 910 -12.77 -9.20 -3.00
CA ARG A 910 -13.96 -8.75 -3.73
C ARG A 910 -14.29 -7.28 -3.50
N VAL A 911 -14.47 -6.55 -4.61
CA VAL A 911 -15.07 -5.21 -4.68
C VAL A 911 -16.27 -5.25 -5.65
N MET A 912 -17.28 -4.42 -5.44
CA MET A 912 -18.56 -4.40 -6.17
C MET A 912 -19.31 -5.73 -6.11
N THR A 913 -19.32 -6.35 -4.93
CA THR A 913 -20.13 -7.56 -4.72
C THR A 913 -21.62 -7.24 -4.72
N CYS A 914 -22.45 -8.27 -4.80
CA CYS A 914 -23.85 -8.21 -4.40
C CYS A 914 -24.12 -9.27 -3.33
N MET A 915 -25.11 -9.03 -2.47
CA MET A 915 -25.55 -9.99 -1.46
C MET A 915 -27.07 -10.14 -1.46
N ALA A 916 -27.54 -11.38 -1.65
CA ALA A 916 -28.95 -11.70 -1.63
C ALA A 916 -29.31 -12.50 -0.36
N PRO A 917 -30.25 -12.02 0.48
CA PRO A 917 -30.76 -12.80 1.62
C PRO A 917 -31.61 -13.97 1.12
N LEU A 918 -31.38 -15.17 1.65
CA LEU A 918 -32.12 -16.38 1.26
C LEU A 918 -33.20 -16.74 2.28
N PRO A 919 -34.27 -17.46 1.87
CA PRO A 919 -35.39 -17.79 2.75
C PRO A 919 -35.00 -18.60 3.99
N ASP A 920 -33.92 -19.36 3.95
CA ASP A 920 -33.43 -20.18 5.06
C ASP A 920 -32.55 -19.41 6.06
N GLY A 921 -32.29 -18.12 5.80
CA GLY A 921 -31.51 -17.25 6.69
C GLY A 921 -30.03 -17.19 6.34
N THR A 922 -29.61 -17.90 5.29
CA THR A 922 -28.27 -17.76 4.69
C THR A 922 -28.24 -16.60 3.69
N TYR A 923 -27.05 -16.21 3.25
CA TYR A 923 -26.86 -15.13 2.27
C TYR A 923 -25.97 -15.63 1.13
N LEU A 924 -26.34 -15.27 -0.11
CA LEU A 924 -25.51 -15.51 -1.27
C LEU A 924 -24.71 -14.24 -1.58
N ILE A 925 -23.38 -14.31 -1.53
CA ILE A 925 -22.46 -13.26 -1.96
C ILE A 925 -21.98 -13.63 -3.37
N LEU A 926 -22.09 -12.74 -4.34
CA LEU A 926 -21.67 -13.01 -5.71
C LEU A 926 -21.19 -11.74 -6.40
N ASN A 927 -20.78 -11.86 -7.66
CA ASN A 927 -20.27 -10.78 -8.50
C ASN A 927 -18.96 -10.16 -7.95
N GLY A 928 -18.53 -9.10 -8.60
CA GLY A 928 -17.41 -8.26 -8.19
C GLY A 928 -16.06 -8.67 -8.80
N ALA A 929 -15.01 -7.96 -8.40
CA ALA A 929 -13.67 -8.08 -8.95
C ALA A 929 -12.62 -8.35 -7.87
N HIS A 930 -11.50 -8.98 -8.25
CA HIS A 930 -10.36 -9.25 -7.37
C HIS A 930 -9.49 -8.01 -7.13
N HIS A 931 -9.61 -6.97 -7.96
CA HIS A 931 -8.86 -5.72 -7.82
C HIS A 931 -9.62 -4.54 -8.44
N GLY A 932 -9.45 -3.36 -7.85
CA GLY A 932 -10.02 -2.10 -8.34
C GLY A 932 -10.98 -1.43 -7.37
N VAL A 933 -11.76 -0.51 -7.93
CA VAL A 933 -12.85 0.21 -7.26
C VAL A 933 -14.08 0.24 -8.18
N ALA A 934 -15.22 0.63 -7.64
CA ALA A 934 -16.44 0.83 -8.42
C ALA A 934 -16.30 2.00 -9.40
N GLY A 935 -16.81 1.79 -10.62
CA GLY A 935 -16.75 2.75 -11.71
C GLY A 935 -16.32 2.12 -13.04
N PHE A 936 -16.54 2.87 -14.11
CA PHE A 936 -16.22 2.43 -15.48
C PHE A 936 -14.71 2.21 -15.68
N GLY A 937 -14.33 1.00 -16.06
CA GLY A 937 -12.94 0.62 -16.35
C GLY A 937 -12.01 0.61 -15.14
N LEU A 938 -12.54 0.70 -13.92
CA LEU A 938 -11.74 0.86 -12.69
C LEU A 938 -11.48 -0.45 -11.94
N ALA A 939 -12.00 -1.57 -12.44
CA ALA A 939 -11.83 -2.88 -11.84
C ALA A 939 -11.52 -3.94 -12.89
N LYS A 940 -10.82 -4.99 -12.45
CA LYS A 940 -10.35 -6.07 -13.31
C LYS A 940 -10.34 -7.38 -12.55
N ASP A 941 -10.20 -8.47 -13.30
CA ASP A 941 -10.14 -9.84 -12.78
C ASP A 941 -11.47 -10.20 -12.04
N PRO A 942 -12.52 -10.58 -12.78
CA PRO A 942 -13.84 -10.80 -12.20
C PRO A 942 -13.87 -12.05 -11.31
N ASN A 943 -14.58 -11.97 -10.18
CA ASN A 943 -14.95 -13.14 -9.41
C ASN A 943 -16.06 -13.91 -10.16
N LEU A 944 -15.83 -15.21 -10.40
CA LEU A 944 -16.79 -16.06 -11.12
C LEU A 944 -17.56 -17.01 -10.21
N ASN A 945 -17.14 -17.22 -8.97
CA ASN A 945 -17.85 -18.04 -7.99
C ASN A 945 -18.74 -17.19 -7.08
N ALA A 946 -19.87 -17.77 -6.67
CA ALA A 946 -20.63 -17.27 -5.53
C ALA A 946 -20.08 -17.85 -4.21
N LEU A 947 -20.44 -17.21 -3.09
CA LEU A 947 -20.18 -17.68 -1.74
C LEU A 947 -21.52 -17.78 -0.99
N LEU A 948 -21.74 -18.88 -0.27
CA LEU A 948 -22.85 -19.01 0.65
C LEU A 948 -22.37 -18.72 2.06
N TYR A 949 -22.95 -17.71 2.69
CA TYR A 949 -22.69 -17.31 4.06
C TYR A 949 -23.80 -17.81 4.99
N ASP A 950 -23.43 -18.64 5.96
CA ASP A 950 -24.32 -19.18 6.98
C ASP A 950 -24.03 -18.55 8.35
N PRO A 951 -24.83 -17.56 8.79
CA PRO A 951 -24.60 -16.85 10.06
C PRO A 951 -24.76 -17.74 11.30
N THR A 952 -25.39 -18.92 11.17
CA THR A 952 -25.65 -19.82 12.30
C THR A 952 -24.42 -20.63 12.71
N LYS A 953 -23.40 -20.69 11.85
CA LYS A 953 -22.14 -21.39 12.13
C LYS A 953 -21.19 -20.53 12.98
N PRO A 954 -20.22 -21.14 13.67
CA PRO A 954 -19.15 -20.40 14.35
C PRO A 954 -18.39 -19.47 13.41
N LEU A 955 -17.94 -18.31 13.93
CA LEU A 955 -17.11 -17.35 13.20
C LEU A 955 -15.92 -18.06 12.53
N GLY A 956 -15.59 -17.67 11.30
CA GLY A 956 -14.52 -18.29 10.51
C GLY A 956 -14.93 -19.57 9.76
N THR A 957 -16.10 -20.16 10.05
CA THR A 957 -16.59 -21.39 9.39
C THR A 957 -17.87 -21.20 8.57
N ARG A 958 -18.27 -19.94 8.38
CA ARG A 958 -19.58 -19.54 7.82
C ARG A 958 -19.63 -19.55 6.30
N ILE A 959 -18.49 -19.57 5.61
CA ILE A 959 -18.41 -19.41 4.16
C ILE A 959 -18.22 -20.76 3.45
N THR A 960 -19.05 -20.99 2.43
CA THR A 960 -18.95 -22.11 1.48
C THR A 960 -18.77 -21.55 0.08
N VAL A 961 -17.78 -22.04 -0.67
CA VAL A 961 -17.55 -21.63 -2.07
C VAL A 961 -18.52 -22.39 -2.96
N MET A 962 -19.30 -21.66 -3.75
CA MET A 962 -20.40 -22.21 -4.54
C MET A 962 -20.01 -22.35 -6.02
N ALA A 963 -20.98 -22.76 -6.85
CA ALA A 963 -20.78 -22.91 -8.29
C ALA A 963 -20.29 -21.62 -8.97
N ASN A 964 -19.65 -21.79 -10.13
CA ASN A 964 -19.13 -20.70 -10.96
C ASN A 964 -20.13 -20.31 -12.06
N THR A 965 -20.17 -19.03 -12.41
CA THR A 965 -20.72 -18.52 -13.68
C THR A 965 -19.59 -18.39 -14.72
N THR A 966 -19.97 -18.26 -15.99
CA THR A 966 -19.09 -17.86 -17.09
C THR A 966 -19.22 -16.38 -17.45
N VAL A 967 -20.08 -15.64 -16.75
CA VAL A 967 -20.39 -14.23 -17.02
C VAL A 967 -19.68 -13.35 -16.00
N ALA A 968 -18.86 -12.40 -16.48
CA ALA A 968 -18.23 -11.41 -15.62
C ALA A 968 -19.29 -10.39 -15.17
N ARG A 969 -19.63 -10.41 -13.88
CA ARG A 969 -20.58 -9.49 -13.25
C ARG A 969 -19.80 -8.45 -12.45
N LEU A 970 -19.51 -7.32 -13.07
CA LEU A 970 -18.69 -6.24 -12.51
C LEU A 970 -19.58 -5.04 -12.13
N TYR A 971 -19.11 -3.83 -12.39
CA TYR A 971 -19.81 -2.59 -12.12
C TYR A 971 -21.21 -2.58 -12.77
N HIS A 972 -22.24 -2.16 -12.03
CA HIS A 972 -23.66 -2.28 -12.39
C HIS A 972 -24.22 -3.70 -12.51
N SER A 973 -23.60 -4.68 -11.85
CA SER A 973 -24.25 -5.97 -11.65
C SER A 973 -25.20 -5.92 -10.45
N GLU A 974 -26.29 -6.67 -10.52
CA GLU A 974 -27.34 -6.68 -9.50
C GLU A 974 -27.75 -8.11 -9.12
N ALA A 975 -28.23 -8.28 -7.89
CA ALA A 975 -28.78 -9.54 -7.43
C ALA A 975 -29.95 -9.38 -6.45
N ILE A 976 -31.05 -10.12 -6.67
CA ILE A 976 -32.21 -10.17 -5.77
C ILE A 976 -32.74 -11.59 -5.58
N THR A 977 -33.33 -11.88 -4.43
CA THR A 977 -34.05 -13.14 -4.19
C THR A 977 -35.46 -13.08 -4.77
N LEU A 978 -35.84 -14.09 -5.55
CA LEU A 978 -37.15 -14.23 -6.15
C LEU A 978 -38.12 -14.99 -5.24
N LEU A 979 -39.43 -14.78 -5.41
CA LEU A 979 -40.48 -15.55 -4.74
C LEU A 979 -40.38 -17.08 -4.96
N ASP A 980 -39.70 -17.55 -5.99
CA ASP A 980 -39.48 -19.00 -6.18
C ASP A 980 -38.27 -19.54 -5.40
N GLY A 981 -37.56 -18.70 -4.65
CA GLY A 981 -36.38 -19.04 -3.85
C GLY A 981 -35.06 -19.10 -4.65
N ARG A 982 -35.05 -18.74 -5.93
CA ARG A 982 -33.79 -18.53 -6.66
C ARG A 982 -33.27 -17.10 -6.45
N VAL A 983 -32.00 -16.88 -6.75
CA VAL A 983 -31.43 -15.53 -6.82
C VAL A 983 -31.33 -15.13 -8.29
N LEU A 984 -31.97 -14.04 -8.68
CA LEU A 984 -31.82 -13.44 -10.01
C LEU A 984 -30.53 -12.64 -10.05
N VAL A 985 -29.75 -12.77 -11.12
CA VAL A 985 -28.48 -12.07 -11.35
C VAL A 985 -28.55 -11.38 -12.71
N SER A 986 -28.31 -10.09 -12.74
CA SER A 986 -28.49 -9.26 -13.92
C SER A 986 -27.43 -8.18 -14.04
N GLY A 987 -27.33 -7.56 -15.22
CA GLY A 987 -26.37 -6.50 -15.50
C GLY A 987 -24.93 -6.99 -15.58
N SER A 988 -24.10 -6.27 -16.32
CA SER A 988 -23.14 -5.33 -15.75
C SER A 988 -22.67 -4.45 -16.91
N ASP A 989 -22.27 -3.23 -16.64
CA ASP A 989 -21.78 -2.27 -17.63
C ASP A 989 -20.38 -1.79 -17.19
N PRO A 990 -19.35 -2.63 -17.37
CA PRO A 990 -18.02 -2.35 -16.84
C PRO A 990 -17.26 -1.28 -17.62
N GLN A 991 -17.51 -1.13 -18.93
CA GLN A 991 -16.79 -0.23 -19.85
C GLN A 991 -15.25 -0.31 -19.75
N ASP A 992 -14.72 -1.51 -19.53
CA ASP A 992 -13.28 -1.75 -19.36
C ASP A 992 -12.56 -2.13 -20.69
N GLY A 993 -13.32 -2.29 -21.78
CA GLY A 993 -12.81 -2.73 -23.08
C GLY A 993 -12.43 -4.21 -23.16
N VAL A 994 -12.69 -4.99 -22.10
CA VAL A 994 -12.35 -6.42 -21.98
C VAL A 994 -13.61 -7.27 -21.80
N ASN A 995 -14.45 -6.91 -20.83
CA ASN A 995 -15.68 -7.59 -20.51
C ASN A 995 -16.87 -6.86 -21.19
N PRO A 996 -17.79 -7.58 -21.84
CA PRO A 996 -18.92 -6.95 -22.51
C PRO A 996 -19.95 -6.42 -21.51
N GLU A 997 -20.79 -5.49 -21.97
CA GLU A 997 -22.07 -5.18 -21.31
C GLU A 997 -22.96 -6.43 -21.25
N GLU A 998 -23.51 -6.76 -20.09
CA GLU A 998 -24.27 -8.00 -19.88
C GLU A 998 -25.78 -7.78 -19.83
N TYR A 999 -26.39 -7.99 -21.00
CA TYR A 999 -27.84 -8.06 -21.20
C TYR A 999 -28.42 -9.40 -20.71
N ARG A 1000 -27.60 -10.43 -20.54
CA ARG A 1000 -28.07 -11.77 -20.17
C ARG A 1000 -28.52 -11.80 -18.72
N VAL A 1001 -29.68 -12.39 -18.45
CA VAL A 1001 -30.19 -12.60 -17.09
C VAL A 1001 -29.95 -14.05 -16.68
N GLU A 1002 -29.31 -14.25 -15.54
CA GLU A 1002 -29.07 -15.56 -14.95
C GLU A 1002 -29.88 -15.72 -13.66
N THR A 1003 -29.99 -16.96 -13.21
CA THR A 1003 -30.38 -17.27 -11.84
C THR A 1003 -29.33 -18.15 -11.19
N PHE A 1004 -29.08 -17.93 -9.91
CA PHE A 1004 -28.43 -18.90 -9.05
C PHE A 1004 -29.51 -19.70 -8.32
N THR A 1005 -29.46 -21.03 -8.43
CA THR A 1005 -30.35 -21.96 -7.74
C THR A 1005 -29.63 -22.48 -6.48
N PRO A 1006 -30.07 -22.09 -5.26
CA PRO A 1006 -29.38 -22.48 -4.03
C PRO A 1006 -29.52 -23.97 -3.69
N PRO A 1007 -28.66 -24.51 -2.82
CA PRO A 1007 -28.67 -25.94 -2.47
C PRO A 1007 -30.02 -26.48 -1.99
N TYR A 1008 -30.79 -25.69 -1.25
CA TYR A 1008 -32.11 -26.12 -0.78
C TYR A 1008 -33.10 -26.43 -1.91
N LEU A 1009 -32.91 -25.91 -3.13
CA LEU A 1009 -33.73 -26.26 -4.30
C LEU A 1009 -33.15 -27.43 -5.11
N LYS A 1010 -31.88 -27.78 -4.93
CA LYS A 1010 -31.20 -28.83 -5.70
C LYS A 1010 -31.19 -30.21 -5.01
N ARG A 1011 -31.37 -30.27 -3.69
CA ARG A 1011 -31.30 -31.53 -2.91
C ARG A 1011 -32.46 -32.53 -3.15
N GLY A 1012 -33.35 -32.28 -4.11
CA GLY A 1012 -34.44 -33.19 -4.48
C GLY A 1012 -35.51 -33.39 -3.40
N LYS A 1013 -35.55 -32.50 -2.39
CA LYS A 1013 -36.55 -32.53 -1.32
C LYS A 1013 -37.85 -31.85 -1.77
N PRO A 1014 -39.03 -32.39 -1.40
CA PRO A 1014 -40.32 -31.80 -1.78
C PRO A 1014 -40.46 -30.40 -1.20
N ARG A 1015 -40.93 -29.44 -2.01
CA ARG A 1015 -41.23 -28.08 -1.57
C ARG A 1015 -42.62 -28.02 -0.93
N PRO A 1016 -42.81 -27.32 0.20
CA PRO A 1016 -44.14 -27.13 0.76
C PRO A 1016 -44.98 -26.21 -0.15
N THR A 1017 -46.29 -26.46 -0.19
CA THR A 1017 -47.28 -25.52 -0.75
C THR A 1017 -48.13 -24.99 0.39
N PHE A 1018 -48.64 -23.77 0.25
CA PHE A 1018 -49.49 -23.16 1.27
C PHE A 1018 -50.50 -22.18 0.67
N THR A 1019 -51.56 -21.92 1.41
CA THR A 1019 -52.53 -20.86 1.12
C THR A 1019 -52.54 -19.85 2.26
N LEU A 1020 -52.44 -18.57 1.90
CA LEU A 1020 -52.46 -17.44 2.82
C LEU A 1020 -53.47 -16.41 2.31
N ALA A 1021 -54.60 -16.29 3.02
CA ALA A 1021 -55.69 -15.41 2.62
C ALA A 1021 -55.42 -13.95 2.99
N ASN A 1022 -54.99 -13.69 4.23
CA ASN A 1022 -54.66 -12.33 4.67
C ASN A 1022 -53.19 -12.00 4.34
N LYS A 1023 -52.98 -10.96 3.54
CA LYS A 1023 -51.65 -10.44 3.17
C LYS A 1023 -51.39 -9.02 3.68
N ASP A 1024 -52.29 -8.41 4.46
CA ASP A 1024 -52.09 -7.09 5.06
C ASP A 1024 -52.19 -7.22 6.59
N TRP A 1025 -51.07 -7.03 7.27
CA TRP A 1025 -50.87 -7.42 8.66
C TRP A 1025 -50.59 -6.24 9.58
N ASN A 1026 -51.29 -6.23 10.71
CA ASN A 1026 -50.91 -5.40 11.84
C ASN A 1026 -49.70 -6.01 12.57
N TYR A 1027 -48.96 -5.19 13.30
CA TYR A 1027 -47.89 -5.67 14.18
C TYR A 1027 -48.44 -6.58 15.28
N GLY A 1028 -47.73 -7.67 15.59
CA GLY A 1028 -48.13 -8.66 16.59
C GLY A 1028 -49.40 -9.46 16.26
N GLN A 1029 -50.00 -9.25 15.08
CA GLN A 1029 -51.18 -10.00 14.66
C GLN A 1029 -50.84 -11.49 14.49
N GLN A 1030 -51.75 -12.37 14.87
CA GLN A 1030 -51.69 -13.78 14.53
C GLN A 1030 -52.43 -14.02 13.21
N ILE A 1031 -51.79 -14.70 12.27
CA ILE A 1031 -52.29 -14.97 10.93
C ILE A 1031 -52.28 -16.47 10.69
N THR A 1032 -53.44 -17.01 10.33
CA THR A 1032 -53.57 -18.41 9.96
C THR A 1032 -53.24 -18.62 8.48
N PHE A 1033 -52.52 -19.69 8.19
CA PHE A 1033 -52.30 -20.21 6.84
C PHE A 1033 -52.45 -21.73 6.85
N SER A 1034 -52.70 -22.32 5.68
CA SER A 1034 -52.85 -23.77 5.55
C SER A 1034 -51.78 -24.34 4.63
N LEU A 1035 -51.13 -25.40 5.06
CA LEU A 1035 -50.25 -26.20 4.21
C LEU A 1035 -51.07 -27.06 3.25
N GLY A 1036 -50.60 -27.23 2.02
CA GLY A 1036 -51.24 -28.13 1.06
C GLY A 1036 -51.09 -29.61 1.42
N SER A 1037 -50.09 -29.96 2.25
CA SER A 1037 -49.92 -31.28 2.84
C SER A 1037 -49.17 -31.18 4.17
N ALA A 1038 -49.13 -32.25 4.97
CA ALA A 1038 -48.33 -32.28 6.18
C ALA A 1038 -46.84 -32.10 5.86
N ALA A 1039 -46.07 -31.52 6.78
CA ALA A 1039 -44.62 -31.35 6.65
C ALA A 1039 -43.93 -32.68 6.36
N GLN A 1040 -43.01 -32.70 5.39
CA GLN A 1040 -42.36 -33.91 4.88
C GLN A 1040 -40.85 -33.94 5.16
N ASN A 1041 -40.23 -32.78 5.39
CA ASN A 1041 -38.78 -32.65 5.52
C ASN A 1041 -38.32 -32.36 6.95
N GLY A 1042 -39.15 -31.68 7.74
CA GLY A 1042 -38.85 -31.38 9.14
C GLY A 1042 -39.81 -30.39 9.77
N GLY A 1043 -39.31 -29.59 10.72
CA GLY A 1043 -40.11 -28.55 11.36
C GLY A 1043 -40.46 -27.42 10.38
N ILE A 1044 -41.67 -26.88 10.54
CA ILE A 1044 -42.11 -25.71 9.79
C ILE A 1044 -41.47 -24.45 10.37
N LYS A 1045 -40.89 -23.64 9.50
CA LYS A 1045 -40.47 -22.26 9.80
C LYS A 1045 -41.15 -21.31 8.82
N VAL A 1046 -41.23 -20.05 9.22
CA VAL A 1046 -41.58 -18.94 8.32
C VAL A 1046 -40.40 -18.00 8.27
N SER A 1047 -40.11 -17.45 7.10
CA SER A 1047 -39.25 -16.29 6.95
C SER A 1047 -39.94 -15.15 6.21
N LEU A 1048 -39.54 -13.94 6.56
CA LEU A 1048 -39.94 -12.68 5.94
C LEU A 1048 -38.67 -11.99 5.43
N LEU A 1049 -38.57 -11.83 4.12
CA LEU A 1049 -37.49 -11.08 3.49
C LEU A 1049 -38.03 -9.72 3.04
N GLY A 1050 -37.47 -8.61 3.49
CA GLY A 1050 -37.88 -7.27 3.04
C GLY A 1050 -37.77 -7.13 1.53
N SER A 1051 -38.70 -6.40 0.90
CA SER A 1051 -38.62 -6.09 -0.53
C SER A 1051 -37.37 -5.27 -0.83
N VAL A 1052 -36.62 -5.65 -1.85
CA VAL A 1052 -35.32 -5.08 -2.20
C VAL A 1052 -35.39 -4.35 -3.53
N SER A 1053 -34.79 -3.16 -3.58
CA SER A 1053 -34.28 -2.57 -4.81
C SER A 1053 -32.75 -2.68 -4.80
N SER A 1054 -32.20 -3.45 -5.73
CA SER A 1054 -30.74 -3.67 -5.87
C SER A 1054 -30.16 -2.64 -6.82
N THR A 1055 -29.12 -1.92 -6.39
CA THR A 1055 -28.26 -1.10 -7.27
C THR A 1055 -26.85 -0.95 -6.69
N HIS A 1056 -25.77 -1.02 -7.48
CA HIS A 1056 -24.38 -0.73 -7.04
C HIS A 1056 -24.01 -1.44 -5.72
N GLY A 1057 -24.23 -2.75 -5.68
CA GLY A 1057 -23.95 -3.56 -4.50
C GLY A 1057 -24.84 -3.28 -3.28
N ASN A 1058 -25.85 -2.41 -3.40
CA ASN A 1058 -26.78 -2.06 -2.32
C ASN A 1058 -28.12 -2.77 -2.49
N SER A 1059 -28.58 -3.44 -1.43
CA SER A 1059 -29.92 -4.02 -1.35
C SER A 1059 -30.84 -3.16 -0.47
N MET A 1060 -31.32 -2.03 -1.00
CA MET A 1060 -32.15 -1.09 -0.25
C MET A 1060 -33.50 -1.71 0.10
N GLY A 1061 -33.84 -1.71 1.38
CA GLY A 1061 -35.05 -2.35 1.93
C GLY A 1061 -34.85 -3.77 2.47
N ALA A 1062 -33.65 -4.36 2.32
CA ALA A 1062 -33.37 -5.71 2.80
C ALA A 1062 -33.51 -5.84 4.31
N ARG A 1063 -34.19 -6.91 4.74
CA ARG A 1063 -34.32 -7.34 6.13
C ARG A 1063 -34.68 -8.82 6.18
N THR A 1064 -34.11 -9.59 7.11
CA THR A 1064 -34.39 -11.03 7.24
C THR A 1064 -34.97 -11.33 8.61
N LEU A 1065 -36.24 -11.75 8.68
CA LEU A 1065 -36.95 -12.01 9.94
C LEU A 1065 -37.53 -13.41 9.98
N PHE A 1066 -37.48 -14.03 11.15
CA PHE A 1066 -38.07 -15.33 11.44
C PHE A 1066 -39.13 -15.21 12.55
N PRO A 1067 -40.42 -15.03 12.18
CA PRO A 1067 -41.50 -14.96 13.14
C PRO A 1067 -41.78 -16.30 13.84
N ALA A 1068 -42.46 -16.22 14.99
CA ALA A 1068 -42.96 -17.41 15.68
C ALA A 1068 -44.07 -18.06 14.84
N VAL A 1069 -44.00 -19.38 14.67
CA VAL A 1069 -44.99 -20.19 13.96
C VAL A 1069 -45.34 -21.43 14.77
N THR A 1070 -46.63 -21.78 14.78
CA THR A 1070 -47.14 -23.02 15.36
C THR A 1070 -48.04 -23.72 14.35
N CYS A 1071 -47.98 -25.05 14.29
CA CYS A 1071 -48.79 -25.85 13.37
C CYS A 1071 -49.46 -27.01 14.09
N ALA A 1072 -50.74 -27.25 13.76
CA ALA A 1072 -51.50 -28.43 14.15
C ALA A 1072 -51.97 -29.15 12.86
N GLY A 1073 -51.27 -30.22 12.49
CA GLY A 1073 -51.46 -30.86 11.18
C GLY A 1073 -51.06 -29.91 10.05
N THR A 1074 -52.00 -29.59 9.16
CA THR A 1074 -51.80 -28.65 8.06
C THR A 1074 -52.21 -27.21 8.38
N SER A 1075 -52.86 -26.97 9.52
CA SER A 1075 -53.25 -25.62 9.95
C SER A 1075 -52.13 -24.98 10.75
N CYS A 1076 -51.63 -23.84 10.30
CA CYS A 1076 -50.54 -23.13 10.94
C CYS A 1076 -50.93 -21.69 11.28
N THR A 1077 -50.34 -21.15 12.34
CA THR A 1077 -50.49 -19.76 12.76
C THR A 1077 -49.11 -19.14 12.88
N VAL A 1078 -48.89 -18.03 12.17
CA VAL A 1078 -47.70 -17.19 12.28
C VAL A 1078 -48.04 -15.91 13.04
N THR A 1079 -47.11 -15.42 13.86
CA THR A 1079 -47.24 -14.13 14.54
C THR A 1079 -46.39 -13.07 13.83
N SER A 1080 -47.03 -12.01 13.33
CA SER A 1080 -46.36 -10.85 12.72
C SER A 1080 -45.36 -10.21 13.70
N PRO A 1081 -44.23 -9.64 13.22
CA PRO A 1081 -43.28 -8.91 14.07
C PRO A 1081 -43.95 -7.87 14.98
N PRO A 1082 -43.40 -7.61 16.17
CA PRO A 1082 -44.11 -6.88 17.23
C PRO A 1082 -44.20 -5.36 17.00
N GLY A 1083 -43.39 -4.79 16.10
CA GLY A 1083 -43.42 -3.35 15.85
C GLY A 1083 -42.43 -2.84 14.82
N LYS A 1084 -42.57 -1.54 14.52
CA LYS A 1084 -41.85 -0.79 13.47
C LYS A 1084 -40.32 -0.80 13.57
N TYR A 1085 -39.75 -0.99 14.77
CA TYR A 1085 -38.29 -1.04 14.94
C TYR A 1085 -37.70 -2.43 14.60
N ILE A 1086 -38.52 -3.48 14.65
CA ILE A 1086 -38.14 -4.83 14.23
C ILE A 1086 -38.48 -5.05 12.76
N ALA A 1087 -39.62 -4.54 12.29
CA ALA A 1087 -40.03 -4.61 10.90
C ALA A 1087 -40.58 -3.23 10.51
N PRO A 1088 -39.76 -2.36 9.90
CA PRO A 1088 -40.27 -1.09 9.38
C PRO A 1088 -41.47 -1.31 8.44
N PRO A 1089 -42.44 -0.37 8.38
CA PRO A 1089 -43.61 -0.53 7.53
C PRO A 1089 -43.18 -0.85 6.09
N GLY A 1090 -43.75 -1.89 5.48
CA GLY A 1090 -43.29 -2.31 4.16
C GLY A 1090 -43.83 -3.65 3.68
N TRP A 1091 -43.35 -4.04 2.51
CA TRP A 1091 -43.64 -5.34 1.88
C TRP A 1091 -42.50 -6.31 2.11
N TYR A 1092 -42.88 -7.56 2.41
CA TYR A 1092 -41.98 -8.64 2.73
C TYR A 1092 -42.37 -9.89 1.92
N GLN A 1093 -41.39 -10.56 1.33
CA GLN A 1093 -41.57 -11.90 0.79
C GLN A 1093 -41.76 -12.88 1.96
N PHE A 1094 -42.94 -13.48 2.05
CA PHE A 1094 -43.30 -14.52 3.00
C PHE A 1094 -43.02 -15.89 2.42
N PHE A 1095 -42.13 -16.63 3.06
CA PHE A 1095 -41.83 -18.03 2.73
C PHE A 1095 -42.23 -18.95 3.88
N VAL A 1096 -42.85 -20.08 3.53
CA VAL A 1096 -42.99 -21.23 4.42
C VAL A 1096 -41.87 -22.22 4.09
N LEU A 1097 -41.14 -22.63 5.10
CA LEU A 1097 -40.07 -23.60 5.00
C LEU A 1097 -40.45 -24.89 5.71
N ASP A 1098 -40.25 -26.02 5.04
CA ASP A 1098 -40.38 -27.35 5.61
C ASP A 1098 -38.97 -27.97 5.69
N GLY A 1099 -38.43 -28.13 6.89
CA GLY A 1099 -37.07 -28.64 7.07
C GLY A 1099 -35.99 -27.80 6.39
N GLY A 1100 -36.22 -26.48 6.24
CA GLY A 1100 -35.33 -25.56 5.52
C GLY A 1100 -35.56 -25.49 4.00
N ILE A 1101 -36.52 -26.24 3.45
CA ILE A 1101 -36.88 -26.19 2.02
C ILE A 1101 -38.02 -25.18 1.83
N PRO A 1102 -37.80 -24.05 1.10
CA PRO A 1102 -38.83 -23.04 0.93
C PRO A 1102 -39.88 -23.45 -0.11
N GLY A 1103 -41.15 -23.17 0.19
CA GLY A 1103 -42.22 -23.11 -0.80
C GLY A 1103 -42.05 -21.92 -1.75
N VAL A 1104 -42.95 -21.79 -2.73
CA VAL A 1104 -43.04 -20.55 -3.51
C VAL A 1104 -43.69 -19.49 -2.63
N GLY A 1105 -42.98 -18.39 -2.40
CA GLY A 1105 -43.40 -17.31 -1.51
C GLY A 1105 -44.48 -16.42 -2.10
N VAL A 1106 -45.01 -15.54 -1.25
CA VAL A 1106 -45.93 -14.45 -1.63
C VAL A 1106 -45.50 -13.17 -0.92
N PHE A 1107 -45.83 -12.01 -1.47
CA PHE A 1107 -45.65 -10.76 -0.72
C PHE A 1107 -46.75 -10.58 0.33
N VAL A 1108 -46.35 -10.10 1.51
CA VAL A 1108 -47.22 -9.64 2.59
C VAL A 1108 -46.81 -8.24 3.01
N ARG A 1109 -47.77 -7.43 3.39
CA ARG A 1109 -47.60 -6.07 3.88
C ARG A 1109 -47.68 -6.07 5.39
N ILE A 1110 -46.75 -5.38 6.05
CA ILE A 1110 -46.68 -5.31 7.51
C ILE A 1110 -46.61 -3.84 7.93
N GLY A 1111 -47.45 -3.47 8.91
CA GLY A 1111 -47.39 -2.15 9.55
C GLY A 1111 -48.16 -1.03 8.83
N GLY A 1112 -48.86 -1.35 7.74
CA GLY A 1112 -49.63 -0.38 6.96
C GLY A 1112 -48.75 0.69 6.31
N ASP A 1113 -49.31 1.87 6.06
CA ASP A 1113 -48.61 3.04 5.52
C ASP A 1113 -48.86 4.25 6.43
N PRO A 1114 -48.14 4.33 7.57
CA PRO A 1114 -48.36 5.35 8.59
C PRO A 1114 -47.99 6.76 8.13
N ALA A 1115 -47.11 6.90 7.13
CA ALA A 1115 -46.74 8.19 6.55
C ALA A 1115 -47.70 8.64 5.44
N GLY A 1116 -48.70 7.83 5.09
CA GLY A 1116 -49.67 8.15 4.05
C GLY A 1116 -49.06 8.26 2.66
N LEU A 1117 -47.97 7.53 2.40
CA LEU A 1117 -47.26 7.51 1.13
C LEU A 1117 -48.19 7.17 -0.04
N GLY A 1118 -49.13 6.25 0.11
CA GLY A 1118 -50.12 5.87 -0.90
C GLY A 1118 -51.08 6.98 -1.33
N ASN A 1119 -51.20 8.04 -0.52
CA ASN A 1119 -51.91 9.27 -0.90
C ASN A 1119 -50.98 10.32 -1.52
N TRP A 1120 -49.67 10.07 -1.52
CA TRP A 1120 -48.63 10.96 -2.02
C TRP A 1120 -48.06 10.46 -3.36
N PRO A 1121 -47.77 11.37 -4.30
CA PRO A 1121 -48.05 12.82 -4.25
C PRO A 1121 -49.48 13.16 -4.69
N LYS A 1122 -50.03 14.27 -4.18
CA LYS A 1122 -51.26 14.87 -4.71
C LYS A 1122 -50.88 15.89 -5.78
N GLY A 1123 -51.07 15.55 -7.06
CA GLY A 1123 -50.80 16.49 -8.14
C GLY A 1123 -50.96 15.88 -9.52
N THR A 1124 -50.92 16.73 -10.54
CA THR A 1124 -51.08 16.31 -11.93
C THR A 1124 -49.93 15.41 -12.38
N GLY A 1125 -50.27 14.29 -13.01
CA GLY A 1125 -49.29 13.31 -13.50
C GLY A 1125 -48.92 12.20 -12.50
N PHE A 1126 -49.59 12.13 -11.35
CA PHE A 1126 -49.44 11.04 -10.39
C PHE A 1126 -50.81 10.48 -9.99
N ASN A 1127 -50.94 9.15 -9.95
CA ASN A 1127 -52.15 8.46 -9.52
C ASN A 1127 -51.96 7.87 -8.12
N PRO A 1128 -52.66 8.40 -7.08
CA PRO A 1128 -52.57 7.83 -5.74
C PRO A 1128 -53.26 6.46 -5.66
N PRO A 1129 -52.54 5.38 -5.32
CA PRO A 1129 -53.17 4.06 -5.15
C PRO A 1129 -53.92 3.91 -3.81
N GLY A 1130 -53.75 4.85 -2.87
CA GLY A 1130 -54.32 4.80 -1.53
C GLY A 1130 -53.46 4.06 -0.50
N VAL A 1131 -53.89 4.16 0.77
CA VAL A 1131 -53.21 3.69 2.00
C VAL A 1131 -53.63 2.30 2.45
#